data_AF-A0A5C6L7V4-F1
#
_entry.id   AF-A0A5C6L7V4-F1
#
_cell.length_a   1.000
_cell.length_b   1.000
_cell.length_c   1.000
_cell.angle_alpha   90.00
_cell.angle_beta   90.00
_cell.angle_gamma   90.00
#
_symmetry.space_group_name_H-M   'P 1'
#
loop_
_entity.id
_entity.type
_entity.pdbx_description
1 polymer ?
#
loop_
_entity_poly.entity_id
_entity_poly.type
_entity_poly.pdbx_seq_one_letter_code
_entity_poly.pdbx_strand_id
1 'polypeptide(L)'
;MKDIGSIWNKWDLHIHSDASDGKMNCQEIIDKAKEEKLSVIALTDHHTVKNIDKIKELAKLNDIIVLSGIEFRTEYGQKSVHMIGLFPDNYNDIDLDGKFLTENILNPLGLSESMIIQKGKEADGTKDKSDEYYFKKGIFLVQVDFKTAANLIHQYGGIVTVHAGSKSNSIDEEMKHDGTSKKNVSIYDSLGPVKDELFKGGYIDICEIRNEKDGKEFYKSEFCKPSITASDAHEKSVIGLGSCWVKAEKNFNGLKQILNEPERVNFNNPEILERVESNPLKFIKQIKIKRTANATMNEIWYDNIEIELNPGLVAIIGNKGSGKSAITDIISLCANTHNDEFSFLNKYKFRSPKPYDRSKQIQAQIVWADNSCSDWITLDSSCDKTNVERVKYIPQSFLESLCVTEDDKQFEDEIKKIIFQHTPLTDRYGKNTLDEIIQYLSSENSNAERVIKNKIEKQNLEIIELEKKKTAEFKNTIENLLKNKEEELVVVQSQKPEEVKKPIDDENVNEQKQSVIKSIENISREVTSIQQRIDEYIAKRTELNTDIQNLSQIKQSLVLMQSNISQKMEEHKSFLLKYNLDINEVVKVDFRLNLIEDKIKSLTKQRSEIVESLDGDDNLYDKKKKKEEEKKAKENELNGPERMYQKYLSEIEKWNKRCNDILGDDQTEDTINYYKKIQHYINNNLEQELKNAQEMRNNLVQELVDLKKITLSTYNKLYAPVLDFVERFKDKMRDYPIQFSASFIVRDFSSRFFDIVSQSSAGSFNGKEQGFNRLNDEIDHVDFNDSSAILHFTNNINTLLLSDVRDNMNNQERDIESQLKKGHTKQELYDYIYQLDYIQPSFQLMMGDKQLPALSPGERGALLLLFYLFIDMDDKPLIIDQPEENLDNESVYNYLVHFIKEAKQKRQIIIVTHNPNLAVVCDADQIVEMKIDKSYRNKVSFQSGAIENSIINDRIVTILEGTYPAFNNRDCKYSIVEHKL
;
A
#
# COMPACT_ATOMS: atom_id res chain seq x y z
N MET A 1 10.56 -23.19 39.42
CA MET A 1 9.29 -23.08 38.66
C MET A 1 9.65 -22.56 37.28
N LYS A 2 9.04 -23.11 36.22
CA LYS A 2 9.13 -22.49 34.88
C LYS A 2 8.15 -21.32 34.91
N ASP A 3 8.67 -20.11 34.84
CA ASP A 3 7.86 -18.90 34.96
C ASP A 3 7.57 -18.33 33.56
N ILE A 4 6.29 -18.30 33.21
CA ILE A 4 5.74 -17.83 31.92
C ILE A 4 5.37 -16.35 31.93
N GLY A 5 5.75 -15.62 32.99
CA GLY A 5 5.43 -14.21 33.16
C GLY A 5 3.99 -13.95 33.59
N SER A 6 3.53 -12.73 33.36
CA SER A 6 2.19 -12.28 33.75
C SER A 6 1.13 -12.97 32.89
N ILE A 7 0.17 -13.63 33.54
CA ILE A 7 -0.98 -14.24 32.89
C ILE A 7 -2.28 -13.75 33.55
N TRP A 8 -3.37 -13.80 32.80
CA TRP A 8 -4.70 -13.47 33.31
C TRP A 8 -5.17 -14.52 34.32
N ASN A 9 -5.47 -14.08 35.54
CA ASN A 9 -6.06 -14.91 36.58
C ASN A 9 -7.26 -14.19 37.21
N LYS A 10 -8.21 -14.94 37.79
CA LYS A 10 -9.32 -14.35 38.56
C LYS A 10 -8.91 -14.02 39.98
N TRP A 11 -9.19 -12.79 40.39
CA TRP A 11 -8.85 -12.21 41.68
C TRP A 11 -10.11 -11.70 42.38
N ASP A 12 -10.24 -11.99 43.67
CA ASP A 12 -11.33 -11.48 44.51
C ASP A 12 -10.76 -10.86 45.79
N LEU A 13 -10.60 -9.54 45.78
CA LEU A 13 -9.79 -8.80 46.75
C LEU A 13 -10.59 -8.25 47.94
N HIS A 14 -11.82 -8.74 48.14
CA HIS A 14 -12.68 -8.27 49.22
C HIS A 14 -13.59 -9.41 49.72
N ILE A 15 -13.14 -10.10 50.77
CA ILE A 15 -13.86 -11.22 51.40
C ILE A 15 -13.78 -11.08 52.92
N HIS A 16 -14.91 -11.31 53.59
CA HIS A 16 -15.05 -11.29 55.04
C HIS A 16 -15.19 -12.71 55.62
N SER A 17 -14.61 -12.92 56.80
CA SER A 17 -14.71 -14.17 57.55
C SER A 17 -15.46 -14.02 58.87
N ASP A 18 -15.64 -15.15 59.56
CA ASP A 18 -16.26 -15.22 60.88
C ASP A 18 -15.54 -14.44 61.99
N ALA A 19 -14.31 -13.96 61.73
CA ALA A 19 -13.57 -13.07 62.62
C ALA A 19 -14.22 -11.67 62.74
N SER A 20 -14.98 -11.24 61.74
CA SER A 20 -15.75 -10.00 61.74
C SER A 20 -17.24 -10.30 61.57
N ASP A 21 -17.86 -9.83 60.48
CA ASP A 21 -19.28 -9.97 60.16
C ASP A 21 -19.58 -10.94 59.01
N GLY A 22 -18.54 -11.55 58.44
CA GLY A 22 -18.68 -12.71 57.56
C GLY A 22 -19.31 -13.91 58.28
N LYS A 23 -20.03 -14.75 57.51
CA LYS A 23 -20.66 -15.98 58.02
C LYS A 23 -19.81 -17.24 57.87
N MET A 24 -18.65 -17.13 57.22
CA MET A 24 -17.85 -18.25 56.75
C MET A 24 -16.55 -18.37 57.54
N ASN A 25 -16.15 -19.61 57.83
CA ASN A 25 -14.81 -19.87 58.34
C ASN A 25 -13.77 -19.93 57.19
N CYS A 26 -12.48 -19.86 57.54
CA CYS A 26 -11.39 -19.87 56.56
C CYS A 26 -11.42 -21.06 55.58
N GLN A 27 -11.83 -22.26 56.02
CA GLN A 27 -11.88 -23.44 55.15
C GLN A 27 -12.98 -23.30 54.10
N GLU A 28 -14.17 -22.83 54.51
CA GLU A 28 -15.29 -22.61 53.60
C GLU A 28 -14.98 -21.57 52.51
N ILE A 29 -14.22 -20.53 52.87
CA ILE A 29 -13.75 -19.50 51.93
C ILE A 29 -12.81 -20.14 50.88
N ILE A 30 -11.82 -20.91 51.31
CA ILE A 30 -10.86 -21.56 50.40
C ILE A 30 -11.54 -22.59 49.49
N ASP A 31 -12.44 -23.40 50.04
CA ASP A 31 -13.21 -24.38 49.27
C ASP A 31 -14.04 -23.71 48.18
N LYS A 32 -14.69 -22.58 48.52
CA LYS A 32 -15.49 -21.81 47.57
C LYS A 32 -14.62 -21.09 46.54
N ALA A 33 -13.50 -20.49 46.95
CA ALA A 33 -12.56 -19.85 46.05
C ALA A 33 -12.02 -20.83 44.99
N LYS A 34 -11.77 -22.09 45.39
CA LYS A 34 -11.38 -23.18 44.49
C LYS A 34 -12.50 -23.56 43.51
N GLU A 35 -13.74 -23.65 43.98
CA GLU A 35 -14.92 -23.91 43.14
C GLU A 35 -15.07 -22.84 42.04
N GLU A 36 -14.87 -21.57 42.40
CA GLU A 36 -14.97 -20.42 41.49
C GLU A 36 -13.70 -20.18 40.63
N LYS A 37 -12.67 -21.03 40.80
CA LYS A 37 -11.37 -20.94 40.12
C LYS A 37 -10.63 -19.62 40.37
N LEU A 38 -10.75 -19.07 41.58
CA LEU A 38 -10.00 -17.90 42.02
C LEU A 38 -8.55 -18.31 42.28
N SER A 39 -7.60 -17.50 41.80
CA SER A 39 -6.16 -17.74 42.01
C SER A 39 -5.59 -16.89 43.13
N VAL A 40 -6.16 -15.70 43.33
CA VAL A 40 -5.77 -14.76 44.38
C VAL A 40 -7.03 -14.26 45.07
N ILE A 41 -7.03 -14.28 46.39
CA ILE A 41 -8.06 -13.66 47.22
C ILE A 41 -7.45 -12.72 48.24
N ALA A 42 -8.21 -11.77 48.77
CA ALA A 42 -7.81 -11.04 49.96
C ALA A 42 -8.84 -11.24 51.07
N LEU A 43 -8.35 -11.49 52.29
CA LEU A 43 -9.19 -11.51 53.48
C LEU A 43 -9.15 -10.11 54.09
N THR A 44 -10.29 -9.43 54.15
CA THR A 44 -10.41 -8.00 54.46
C THR A 44 -11.34 -7.74 55.62
N ASP A 45 -11.29 -8.58 56.66
CA ASP A 45 -12.15 -8.46 57.85
C ASP A 45 -12.15 -7.02 58.43
N HIS A 46 -13.32 -6.54 58.85
CA HIS A 46 -13.45 -5.22 59.46
C HIS A 46 -12.55 -5.09 60.70
N HIS A 47 -11.62 -4.13 60.71
CA HIS A 47 -10.78 -3.76 61.85
C HIS A 47 -10.08 -4.93 62.61
N THR A 48 -9.85 -6.08 61.96
CA THR A 48 -9.21 -7.24 62.58
C THR A 48 -8.41 -8.05 61.57
N VAL A 49 -7.41 -8.79 62.06
CA VAL A 49 -6.53 -9.65 61.25
C VAL A 49 -6.47 -11.09 61.77
N LYS A 50 -7.37 -11.44 62.69
CA LYS A 50 -7.33 -12.69 63.48
C LYS A 50 -7.22 -13.96 62.64
N ASN A 51 -7.83 -13.96 61.46
CA ASN A 51 -7.90 -15.13 60.58
C ASN A 51 -6.85 -15.12 59.44
N ILE A 52 -6.06 -14.06 59.27
CA ILE A 52 -5.11 -13.89 58.15
C ILE A 52 -4.09 -15.02 58.07
N ASP A 53 -3.37 -15.30 59.17
CA ASP A 53 -2.30 -16.30 59.15
C ASP A 53 -2.86 -17.72 58.93
N LYS A 54 -4.02 -17.99 59.55
CA LYS A 54 -4.74 -19.26 59.42
C LYS A 54 -5.21 -19.51 57.99
N ILE A 55 -5.82 -18.53 57.34
CA ILE A 55 -6.32 -18.70 55.96
C ILE A 55 -5.14 -18.88 54.98
N LYS A 56 -4.02 -18.17 55.18
CA LYS A 56 -2.81 -18.33 54.36
C LYS A 56 -2.23 -19.74 54.47
N GLU A 57 -2.22 -20.33 55.66
CA GLU A 57 -1.75 -21.70 55.86
C GLU A 57 -2.63 -22.72 55.12
N LEU A 58 -3.95 -22.58 55.20
CA LEU A 58 -4.90 -23.44 54.48
C LEU A 58 -4.82 -23.28 52.96
N ALA A 59 -4.56 -22.06 52.48
CA ALA A 59 -4.48 -21.74 51.07
C ALA A 59 -3.26 -22.36 50.38
N LYS A 60 -2.13 -22.51 51.09
CA LYS A 60 -0.89 -23.17 50.58
C LYS A 60 -1.16 -24.58 50.05
N LEU A 61 -2.15 -25.28 50.60
CA LEU A 61 -2.53 -26.65 50.17
C LEU A 61 -3.37 -26.68 48.89
N ASN A 62 -3.88 -25.54 48.42
CA ASN A 62 -4.86 -25.43 47.34
C ASN A 62 -4.41 -24.57 46.14
N ASP A 63 -3.14 -24.14 46.08
CA ASP A 63 -2.59 -23.24 45.04
C ASP A 63 -3.35 -21.90 44.90
N ILE A 64 -3.90 -21.41 46.02
CA ILE A 64 -4.55 -20.10 46.12
C ILE A 64 -3.64 -19.18 46.93
N ILE A 65 -3.43 -17.97 46.45
CA ILE A 65 -2.67 -16.94 47.17
C ILE A 65 -3.66 -16.06 47.94
N VAL A 66 -3.36 -15.80 49.22
CA VAL A 66 -4.18 -14.93 50.07
C VAL A 66 -3.38 -13.70 50.43
N LEU A 67 -3.88 -12.53 50.03
CA LEU A 67 -3.32 -11.25 50.44
C LEU A 67 -3.88 -10.85 51.81
N SER A 68 -3.01 -10.28 52.66
CA SER A 68 -3.45 -9.67 53.92
C SER A 68 -4.25 -8.41 53.62
N GLY A 69 -5.45 -8.30 54.17
CA GLY A 69 -6.29 -7.13 54.05
C GLY A 69 -6.92 -6.72 55.37
N ILE A 70 -7.28 -5.45 55.50
CA ILE A 70 -8.08 -4.91 56.61
C ILE A 70 -9.05 -3.90 56.04
N GLU A 71 -10.35 -4.08 56.28
CA GLU A 71 -11.34 -3.06 55.95
C GLU A 71 -11.55 -2.11 57.13
N PHE A 72 -11.42 -0.82 56.86
CA PHE A 72 -11.55 0.27 57.80
C PHE A 72 -12.80 1.09 57.51
N ARG A 73 -13.54 1.40 58.57
CA ARG A 73 -14.54 2.46 58.60
C ARG A 73 -13.85 3.76 58.97
N THR A 74 -14.11 4.81 58.20
CA THR A 74 -13.45 6.11 58.28
C THR A 74 -14.37 7.19 58.83
N GLU A 75 -13.81 8.32 59.20
CA GLU A 75 -14.50 9.52 59.70
C GLU A 75 -15.35 10.23 58.63
N TYR A 76 -15.14 9.91 57.35
CA TYR A 76 -15.80 10.56 56.23
C TYR A 76 -17.21 9.99 55.99
N GLY A 77 -18.23 10.88 55.97
CA GLY A 77 -19.59 10.55 55.54
C GLY A 77 -20.50 10.12 56.68
N GLN A 78 -21.82 10.21 56.48
CA GLN A 78 -22.77 9.84 57.54
C GLN A 78 -22.79 8.34 57.83
N LYS A 79 -22.59 7.51 56.80
CA LYS A 79 -22.53 6.04 56.94
C LYS A 79 -21.11 5.49 56.98
N SER A 80 -20.09 6.35 56.99
CA SER A 80 -18.67 6.01 56.82
C SER A 80 -18.32 5.58 55.40
N VAL A 81 -17.28 6.18 54.83
CA VAL A 81 -16.58 5.65 53.65
C VAL A 81 -15.76 4.43 54.09
N HIS A 82 -15.81 3.36 53.31
CA HIS A 82 -15.03 2.15 53.56
C HIS A 82 -13.71 2.18 52.77
N MET A 83 -12.61 1.93 53.48
CA MET A 83 -11.25 1.93 52.97
C MET A 83 -10.58 0.60 53.32
N ILE A 84 -9.91 -0.05 52.37
CA ILE A 84 -9.23 -1.32 52.59
C ILE A 84 -7.72 -1.10 52.47
N GLY A 85 -6.98 -1.55 53.48
CA GLY A 85 -5.52 -1.66 53.40
C GLY A 85 -5.14 -3.07 52.99
N LEU A 86 -4.45 -3.22 51.85
CA LEU A 86 -3.86 -4.48 51.39
C LEU A 86 -2.36 -4.46 51.63
N PHE A 87 -1.79 -5.56 52.13
CA PHE A 87 -0.40 -5.62 52.57
C PHE A 87 0.40 -6.72 51.87
N PRO A 88 1.70 -6.49 51.59
CA PRO A 88 2.61 -7.57 51.18
C PRO A 88 2.86 -8.54 52.35
N ASP A 89 3.31 -9.75 52.03
CA ASP A 89 3.72 -10.73 53.05
C ASP A 89 5.02 -10.31 53.76
N ASN A 90 5.92 -9.64 53.05
CA ASN A 90 7.20 -9.15 53.56
C ASN A 90 7.51 -7.76 52.98
N TYR A 91 8.09 -6.89 53.80
CA TYR A 91 8.56 -5.57 53.39
C TYR A 91 9.88 -5.24 54.10
N ASN A 92 10.94 -4.94 53.35
CA ASN A 92 12.28 -4.65 53.88
C ASN A 92 12.78 -5.68 54.90
N ASP A 93 12.67 -6.98 54.56
CA ASP A 93 13.05 -8.13 55.40
C ASP A 93 12.22 -8.29 56.69
N ILE A 94 11.08 -7.60 56.79
CA ILE A 94 10.12 -7.73 57.91
C ILE A 94 8.90 -8.50 57.41
N ASP A 95 8.49 -9.54 58.14
CA ASP A 95 7.26 -10.29 57.86
C ASP A 95 6.05 -9.55 58.43
N LEU A 96 5.04 -9.30 57.58
CA LEU A 96 3.80 -8.59 57.93
C LEU A 96 2.70 -9.60 58.28
N ASP A 97 2.97 -10.40 59.32
CA ASP A 97 2.01 -11.38 59.85
C ASP A 97 0.87 -10.70 60.64
N GLY A 98 -0.14 -11.48 61.06
CA GLY A 98 -1.27 -10.96 61.82
C GLY A 98 -0.86 -10.25 63.12
N LYS A 99 0.23 -10.69 63.75
CA LYS A 99 0.75 -10.04 64.96
C LYS A 99 1.34 -8.67 64.63
N PHE A 100 2.15 -8.57 63.59
CA PHE A 100 2.75 -7.33 63.13
C PHE A 100 1.68 -6.30 62.77
N LEU A 101 0.68 -6.71 61.97
CA LEU A 101 -0.43 -5.85 61.57
C LEU A 101 -1.25 -5.37 62.79
N THR A 102 -1.44 -6.23 63.79
CA THR A 102 -2.10 -5.83 65.04
C THR A 102 -1.30 -4.77 65.80
N GLU A 103 0.01 -5.00 65.98
CA GLU A 103 0.87 -4.13 66.79
C GLU A 103 1.19 -2.79 66.11
N ASN A 104 1.35 -2.77 64.79
CA ASN A 104 1.87 -1.62 64.04
C ASN A 104 0.85 -0.92 63.13
N ILE A 105 -0.31 -1.54 62.85
CA ILE A 105 -1.40 -0.90 62.10
C ILE A 105 -2.62 -0.67 63.00
N LEU A 106 -3.20 -1.73 63.56
CA LEU A 106 -4.46 -1.63 64.31
C LEU A 106 -4.30 -0.85 65.62
N ASN A 107 -3.29 -1.20 66.45
CA ASN A 107 -3.09 -0.55 67.74
C ASN A 107 -2.79 0.97 67.63
N PRO A 108 -1.91 1.45 66.71
CA PRO A 108 -1.68 2.87 66.50
C PRO A 108 -2.93 3.64 66.04
N LEU A 109 -3.83 2.97 65.32
CA LEU A 109 -5.13 3.51 64.90
C LEU A 109 -6.20 3.44 66.00
N GLY A 110 -5.86 2.97 67.20
CA GLY A 110 -6.79 2.86 68.33
C GLY A 110 -7.78 1.69 68.23
N LEU A 111 -7.49 0.69 67.38
CA LEU A 111 -8.35 -0.45 67.09
C LEU A 111 -7.97 -1.71 67.89
N SER A 112 -7.66 -1.55 69.18
CA SER A 112 -7.41 -2.72 70.03
C SER A 112 -8.72 -3.48 70.33
N GLU A 113 -8.65 -4.80 70.42
CA GLU A 113 -9.82 -5.65 70.69
C GLU A 113 -10.55 -5.24 71.99
N SER A 114 -9.80 -4.85 73.02
CA SER A 114 -10.35 -4.36 74.28
C SER A 114 -11.15 -3.06 74.13
N MET A 115 -10.66 -2.11 73.32
CA MET A 115 -11.35 -0.85 73.02
C MET A 115 -12.64 -1.09 72.24
N ILE A 116 -12.60 -1.97 71.23
CA ILE A 116 -13.76 -2.34 70.42
C ILE A 116 -14.84 -3.00 71.30
N ILE A 117 -14.46 -3.97 72.14
CA ILE A 117 -15.38 -4.60 73.11
C ILE A 117 -15.97 -3.57 74.07
N GLN A 118 -15.16 -2.63 74.57
CA GLN A 118 -15.64 -1.59 75.46
C GLN A 118 -16.71 -0.71 74.78
N LYS A 119 -16.48 -0.30 73.54
CA LYS A 119 -17.46 0.45 72.74
C LYS A 119 -18.76 -0.33 72.51
N GLY A 120 -18.65 -1.64 72.27
CA GLY A 120 -19.80 -2.53 72.18
C GLY A 120 -20.61 -2.60 73.48
N LYS A 121 -19.92 -2.71 74.63
CA LYS A 121 -20.55 -2.69 75.97
C LYS A 121 -21.25 -1.37 76.26
N GLU A 122 -20.60 -0.25 75.93
CA GLU A 122 -21.15 1.10 76.10
C GLU A 122 -22.44 1.30 75.28
N ALA A 123 -22.48 0.82 74.04
CA ALA A 123 -23.64 0.98 73.17
C ALA A 123 -24.78 -0.01 73.42
N ASP A 124 -24.49 -1.20 73.96
CA ASP A 124 -25.52 -2.19 74.28
C ASP A 124 -26.20 -1.93 75.63
N GLY A 125 -25.48 -1.36 76.60
CA GLY A 125 -26.01 -1.04 77.93
C GLY A 125 -26.27 -2.25 78.83
N THR A 126 -26.15 -3.49 78.32
CA THR A 126 -26.19 -4.74 79.11
C THR A 126 -24.78 -5.24 79.39
N LYS A 127 -24.58 -6.05 80.45
CA LYS A 127 -23.27 -6.63 80.81
C LYS A 127 -23.23 -8.17 80.75
N ASP A 128 -24.26 -8.81 80.21
CA ASP A 128 -24.49 -10.26 80.33
C ASP A 128 -24.17 -11.05 79.05
N LYS A 129 -23.60 -10.42 78.02
CA LYS A 129 -23.22 -11.09 76.76
C LYS A 129 -21.74 -11.44 76.72
N SER A 130 -21.34 -12.31 75.79
CA SER A 130 -19.93 -12.68 75.59
C SER A 130 -19.12 -11.50 75.03
N ASP A 131 -17.82 -11.48 75.30
CA ASP A 131 -16.91 -10.50 74.71
C ASP A 131 -16.93 -10.54 73.17
N GLU A 132 -17.10 -11.71 72.56
CA GLU A 132 -17.27 -11.86 71.12
C GLU A 132 -18.52 -11.14 70.58
N TYR A 133 -19.64 -11.20 71.31
CA TYR A 133 -20.85 -10.44 70.94
C TYR A 133 -20.58 -8.93 70.98
N TYR A 134 -19.94 -8.45 72.05
CA TYR A 134 -19.61 -7.04 72.18
C TYR A 134 -18.56 -6.58 71.17
N PHE A 135 -17.60 -7.43 70.82
CA PHE A 135 -16.63 -7.15 69.75
C PHE A 135 -17.35 -6.93 68.41
N LYS A 136 -18.20 -7.88 67.98
CA LYS A 136 -18.95 -7.76 66.72
C LYS A 136 -19.89 -6.55 66.69
N LYS A 137 -20.43 -6.13 67.84
CA LYS A 137 -21.22 -4.90 67.91
C LYS A 137 -20.35 -3.64 67.91
N GLY A 138 -19.23 -3.66 68.61
CA GLY A 138 -18.30 -2.54 68.76
C GLY A 138 -17.55 -2.18 67.48
N ILE A 139 -17.29 -3.17 66.61
CA ILE A 139 -16.51 -3.01 65.37
C ILE A 139 -17.15 -1.99 64.42
N PHE A 140 -18.48 -1.88 64.43
CA PHE A 140 -19.25 -0.91 63.65
C PHE A 140 -19.47 0.43 64.37
N LEU A 141 -18.81 0.65 65.51
CA LEU A 141 -18.92 1.90 66.28
C LEU A 141 -17.59 2.65 66.36
N VAL A 142 -16.50 2.02 65.92
CA VAL A 142 -15.18 2.64 65.80
C VAL A 142 -14.97 3.12 64.37
N GLN A 143 -14.21 4.21 64.25
CA GLN A 143 -13.78 4.80 62.98
C GLN A 143 -12.32 5.22 63.12
N VAL A 144 -11.60 5.24 62.00
CA VAL A 144 -10.22 5.74 61.93
C VAL A 144 -10.15 7.03 61.11
N ASP A 145 -9.12 7.82 61.34
CA ASP A 145 -8.75 8.92 60.45
C ASP A 145 -8.17 8.36 59.14
N PHE A 146 -8.79 8.69 58.01
CA PHE A 146 -8.46 8.11 56.70
C PHE A 146 -6.98 8.31 56.36
N LYS A 147 -6.49 9.53 56.52
CA LYS A 147 -5.12 9.89 56.09
C LYS A 147 -4.08 9.24 56.98
N THR A 148 -4.31 9.21 58.28
CA THR A 148 -3.44 8.54 59.24
C THR A 148 -3.35 7.05 58.93
N ALA A 149 -4.49 6.41 58.63
CA ALA A 149 -4.52 5.01 58.26
C ALA A 149 -3.82 4.76 56.91
N ALA A 150 -4.11 5.56 55.88
CA ALA A 150 -3.46 5.45 54.57
C ALA A 150 -1.92 5.60 54.68
N ASN A 151 -1.43 6.61 55.42
CA ASN A 151 0.00 6.81 55.64
C ASN A 151 0.66 5.60 56.31
N LEU A 152 0.01 5.00 57.33
CA LEU A 152 0.52 3.80 58.00
C LEU A 152 0.54 2.60 57.04
N ILE A 153 -0.50 2.43 56.22
CA ILE A 153 -0.54 1.38 55.19
C ILE A 153 0.63 1.53 54.22
N HIS A 154 0.82 2.74 53.68
CA HIS A 154 1.91 3.04 52.73
C HIS A 154 3.31 2.92 53.35
N GLN A 155 3.46 3.26 54.63
CA GLN A 155 4.74 3.15 55.35
C GLN A 155 5.29 1.72 55.32
N TYR A 156 4.43 0.71 55.29
CA TYR A 156 4.81 -0.71 55.24
C TYR A 156 4.59 -1.32 53.85
N GLY A 157 4.58 -0.49 52.81
CA GLY A 157 4.49 -0.92 51.41
C GLY A 157 3.11 -1.42 50.98
N GLY A 158 2.08 -1.24 51.82
CA GLY A 158 0.69 -1.58 51.50
C GLY A 158 0.08 -0.65 50.45
N ILE A 159 -1.12 -1.01 49.99
CA ILE A 159 -1.93 -0.28 49.01
C ILE A 159 -3.31 0.00 49.63
N VAL A 160 -3.84 1.19 49.37
CA VAL A 160 -5.16 1.62 49.82
C VAL A 160 -6.17 1.50 48.69
N THR A 161 -7.18 0.65 48.89
CA THR A 161 -8.38 0.63 48.04
C THR A 161 -9.54 1.32 48.76
N VAL A 162 -10.46 1.91 47.99
CA VAL A 162 -11.64 2.58 48.54
C VAL A 162 -12.89 2.13 47.80
N HIS A 163 -14.01 2.01 48.50
CA HIS A 163 -15.30 1.85 47.84
C HIS A 163 -15.60 3.08 46.99
N ALA A 164 -15.94 2.84 45.72
CA ALA A 164 -16.15 3.89 44.73
C ALA A 164 -17.39 3.60 43.87
N GLY A 165 -17.87 4.63 43.18
CA GLY A 165 -19.06 4.58 42.33
C GLY A 165 -20.33 4.26 43.11
N SER A 166 -21.13 3.35 42.57
CA SER A 166 -22.43 2.90 43.10
C SER A 166 -22.34 1.84 44.22
N LYS A 167 -21.14 1.56 44.71
CA LYS A 167 -20.95 0.64 45.84
C LYS A 167 -21.48 1.27 47.13
N SER A 168 -21.97 0.45 48.06
CA SER A 168 -22.34 0.93 49.40
C SER A 168 -21.11 1.48 50.12
N ASN A 169 -21.33 2.55 50.90
CA ASN A 169 -20.26 3.21 51.66
C ASN A 169 -19.14 3.75 50.74
N SER A 170 -19.48 4.08 49.50
CA SER A 170 -18.54 4.65 48.56
C SER A 170 -18.22 6.11 48.87
N ILE A 171 -17.01 6.51 48.47
CA ILE A 171 -16.57 7.90 48.54
C ILE A 171 -17.51 8.81 47.74
N ASP A 172 -18.06 8.33 46.63
CA ASP A 172 -18.96 9.08 45.75
C ASP A 172 -20.34 9.35 46.35
N GLU A 173 -20.88 8.42 47.13
CA GLU A 173 -22.20 8.58 47.75
C GLU A 173 -22.12 9.35 49.06
N GLU A 174 -21.15 9.00 49.90
CA GLU A 174 -21.05 9.53 51.25
C GLU A 174 -20.52 10.96 51.32
N MET A 175 -19.82 11.42 50.27
CA MET A 175 -19.27 12.77 50.17
C MET A 175 -20.15 13.75 49.39
N LYS A 176 -21.37 13.36 48.97
CA LYS A 176 -22.30 14.27 48.28
C LYS A 176 -22.66 15.45 49.17
N HIS A 177 -22.49 16.67 48.68
CA HIS A 177 -22.97 17.87 49.37
C HIS A 177 -24.51 17.88 49.49
N ASP A 178 -25.03 18.24 50.66
CA ASP A 178 -26.47 18.42 50.99
C ASP A 178 -27.15 19.61 50.25
N GLY A 179 -26.66 20.00 49.07
CA GLY A 179 -27.19 21.10 48.28
C GLY A 179 -28.46 20.72 47.52
N THR A 180 -29.45 21.62 47.52
CA THR A 180 -30.71 21.56 46.73
C THR A 180 -30.50 21.79 45.22
N SER A 181 -29.48 21.15 44.64
CA SER A 181 -29.10 21.30 43.24
C SER A 181 -29.70 20.18 42.37
N LYS A 182 -29.93 20.50 41.10
CA LYS A 182 -30.66 19.68 40.11
C LYS A 182 -30.10 18.25 40.01
N LYS A 183 -31.00 17.25 39.90
CA LYS A 183 -30.67 15.88 39.50
C LYS A 183 -29.80 15.92 38.24
N ASN A 184 -28.62 15.27 38.30
CA ASN A 184 -27.51 15.23 37.32
C ASN A 184 -26.35 16.18 37.63
N VAL A 185 -25.69 15.98 38.77
CA VAL A 185 -24.35 16.53 39.06
C VAL A 185 -23.32 15.48 38.62
N SER A 186 -22.21 15.89 38.01
CA SER A 186 -21.14 14.97 37.60
C SER A 186 -20.49 14.28 38.81
N ILE A 187 -19.87 13.11 38.63
CA ILE A 187 -19.10 12.43 39.70
C ILE A 187 -18.03 13.38 40.26
N TYR A 188 -17.36 14.13 39.36
CA TYR A 188 -16.34 15.13 39.68
C TYR A 188 -16.82 16.23 40.64
N ASP A 189 -18.02 16.77 40.40
CA ASP A 189 -18.59 17.85 41.21
C ASP A 189 -19.16 17.33 42.54
N SER A 190 -19.51 16.04 42.59
CA SER A 190 -20.07 15.38 43.78
C SER A 190 -19.03 15.15 44.88
N LEU A 191 -17.74 15.02 44.53
CA LEU A 191 -16.65 14.76 45.48
C LEU A 191 -16.08 16.02 46.15
N GLY A 192 -16.51 17.22 45.75
CA GLY A 192 -16.13 18.48 46.40
C GLY A 192 -14.60 18.72 46.46
N PRO A 193 -14.09 19.40 47.52
CA PRO A 193 -12.64 19.62 47.74
C PRO A 193 -11.86 18.35 48.14
N VAL A 194 -12.56 17.35 48.67
CA VAL A 194 -11.98 16.10 49.19
C VAL A 194 -11.34 15.28 48.07
N LYS A 195 -11.77 15.46 46.82
CA LYS A 195 -11.15 14.82 45.65
C LYS A 195 -9.68 15.19 45.47
N ASP A 196 -9.34 16.47 45.59
CA ASP A 196 -7.97 16.93 45.44
C ASP A 196 -7.15 16.50 46.67
N GLU A 197 -7.77 16.52 47.85
CA GLU A 197 -7.14 16.14 49.11
C GLU A 197 -6.77 14.66 49.19
N LEU A 198 -7.68 13.74 48.83
CA LEU A 198 -7.45 12.29 48.98
C LEU A 198 -6.82 11.66 47.73
N PHE A 199 -7.27 12.02 46.53
CA PHE A 199 -6.71 11.44 45.30
C PHE A 199 -5.38 12.08 44.89
N LYS A 200 -5.32 13.42 44.78
CA LYS A 200 -4.04 14.10 44.44
C LYS A 200 -3.06 14.13 45.61
N GLY A 201 -3.55 14.04 46.85
CA GLY A 201 -2.72 13.83 48.04
C GLY A 201 -2.08 12.44 48.12
N GLY A 202 -2.45 11.51 47.23
CA GLY A 202 -1.82 10.19 47.15
C GLY A 202 -2.28 9.20 48.22
N TYR A 203 -3.40 9.44 48.90
CA TYR A 203 -3.92 8.56 49.95
C TYR A 203 -4.73 7.38 49.41
N ILE A 204 -5.28 7.50 48.20
CA ILE A 204 -6.04 6.44 47.52
C ILE A 204 -5.21 5.93 46.33
N ASP A 205 -5.04 4.62 46.26
CA ASP A 205 -4.31 3.96 45.17
C ASP A 205 -5.24 3.32 44.14
N ILE A 206 -6.29 2.63 44.61
CA ILE A 206 -7.21 1.86 43.75
C ILE A 206 -8.67 2.18 44.10
N CYS A 207 -9.52 2.34 43.08
CA CYS A 207 -10.96 2.48 43.25
C CYS A 207 -11.65 1.11 43.11
N GLU A 208 -12.30 0.63 44.16
CA GLU A 208 -13.11 -0.58 44.11
C GLU A 208 -14.55 -0.24 43.70
N ILE A 209 -14.87 -0.57 42.45
CA ILE A 209 -16.15 -0.24 41.82
C ILE A 209 -17.02 -1.48 41.67
N ARG A 210 -18.32 -1.31 41.39
CA ARG A 210 -19.23 -2.45 41.24
C ARG A 210 -19.15 -3.14 39.89
N ASN A 211 -18.88 -2.38 38.82
CA ASN A 211 -18.73 -2.87 37.46
C ASN A 211 -18.03 -1.80 36.60
N GLU A 212 -17.58 -2.17 35.40
CA GLU A 212 -16.83 -1.28 34.50
C GLU A 212 -17.52 0.07 34.20
N LYS A 213 -18.86 0.12 34.16
CA LYS A 213 -19.60 1.36 33.85
C LYS A 213 -19.64 2.34 35.02
N ASP A 214 -19.16 1.92 36.18
CA ASP A 214 -19.25 2.63 37.45
C ASP A 214 -18.05 3.56 37.69
N GLY A 215 -17.73 4.36 36.66
CA GLY A 215 -16.71 5.42 36.77
C GLY A 215 -15.27 5.01 36.44
N LYS A 216 -14.98 3.81 35.92
CA LYS A 216 -13.61 3.37 35.54
C LYS A 216 -12.84 4.44 34.73
N GLU A 217 -13.41 4.87 33.60
CA GLU A 217 -12.77 5.87 32.73
C GLU A 217 -12.62 7.22 33.44
N PHE A 218 -13.56 7.56 34.33
CA PHE A 218 -13.51 8.78 35.13
C PHE A 218 -12.33 8.76 36.10
N TYR A 219 -12.16 7.71 36.92
CA TYR A 219 -11.03 7.65 37.87
C TYR A 219 -9.67 7.57 37.17
N LYS A 220 -9.60 6.87 36.03
CA LYS A 220 -8.39 6.79 35.20
C LYS A 220 -8.02 8.15 34.61
N SER A 221 -8.96 8.86 34.00
CA SER A 221 -8.70 10.13 33.33
C SER A 221 -8.48 11.31 34.28
N GLU A 222 -9.25 11.41 35.36
CA GLU A 222 -9.20 12.56 36.27
C GLU A 222 -8.14 12.42 37.37
N PHE A 223 -7.88 11.20 37.83
CA PHE A 223 -7.00 10.96 38.99
C PHE A 223 -5.84 10.00 38.72
N CYS A 224 -5.74 9.46 37.50
CA CYS A 224 -4.76 8.43 37.14
C CYS A 224 -4.79 7.22 38.09
N LYS A 225 -5.98 6.83 38.58
CA LYS A 225 -6.15 5.68 39.48
C LYS A 225 -6.81 4.51 38.77
N PRO A 226 -6.26 3.28 38.91
CA PRO A 226 -6.92 2.09 38.40
C PRO A 226 -8.21 1.78 39.18
N SER A 227 -9.06 0.95 38.57
CA SER A 227 -10.25 0.43 39.22
C SER A 227 -10.27 -1.09 39.19
N ILE A 228 -10.81 -1.70 40.25
CA ILE A 228 -11.03 -3.15 40.38
C ILE A 228 -12.48 -3.42 40.76
N THR A 229 -12.95 -4.64 40.53
CA THR A 229 -14.16 -5.17 41.19
C THR A 229 -13.76 -6.26 42.17
N ALA A 230 -14.47 -6.33 43.28
CA ALA A 230 -14.40 -7.44 44.21
C ALA A 230 -15.80 -7.76 44.75
N SER A 231 -15.94 -8.92 45.37
CA SER A 231 -17.25 -9.47 45.73
C SER A 231 -17.88 -8.85 46.97
N ASP A 232 -17.09 -8.27 47.88
CA ASP A 232 -17.57 -7.81 49.20
C ASP A 232 -18.30 -8.93 49.94
N ALA A 233 -17.70 -10.13 49.92
CA ALA A 233 -18.40 -11.36 50.26
C ALA A 233 -18.48 -11.57 51.78
N HIS A 234 -19.70 -11.42 52.31
CA HIS A 234 -20.07 -11.77 53.68
C HIS A 234 -20.69 -13.18 53.80
N GLU A 235 -21.07 -13.79 52.65
CA GLU A 235 -21.72 -15.09 52.56
C GLU A 235 -21.13 -15.95 51.42
N LYS A 236 -21.24 -17.27 51.55
CA LYS A 236 -20.60 -18.24 50.65
C LYS A 236 -21.05 -18.14 49.20
N SER A 237 -22.30 -17.75 48.94
CA SER A 237 -22.82 -17.58 47.58
C SER A 237 -22.27 -16.34 46.86
N VAL A 238 -21.64 -15.41 47.57
CA VAL A 238 -21.17 -14.13 47.01
C VAL A 238 -19.73 -14.19 46.53
N ILE A 239 -18.90 -15.04 47.14
CA ILE A 239 -17.50 -15.25 46.74
C ILE A 239 -17.42 -15.51 45.24
N GLY A 240 -16.59 -14.74 44.54
CA GLY A 240 -16.36 -14.85 43.09
C GLY A 240 -17.32 -14.05 42.21
N LEU A 241 -18.51 -13.65 42.69
CA LEU A 241 -19.52 -12.94 41.86
C LEU A 241 -19.06 -11.54 41.41
N GLY A 242 -18.19 -10.90 42.18
CA GLY A 242 -17.59 -9.60 41.87
C GLY A 242 -16.12 -9.67 41.47
N SER A 243 -15.57 -10.88 41.26
CA SER A 243 -14.15 -11.03 40.91
C SER A 243 -13.80 -10.36 39.58
N CYS A 244 -12.56 -9.87 39.47
CA CYS A 244 -12.02 -9.35 38.22
C CYS A 244 -10.85 -10.23 37.73
N TRP A 245 -10.50 -10.08 36.46
CA TRP A 245 -9.30 -10.67 35.92
C TRP A 245 -8.14 -9.71 36.03
N VAL A 246 -7.02 -10.19 36.56
CA VAL A 246 -5.78 -9.42 36.70
C VAL A 246 -4.66 -10.14 35.97
N LYS A 247 -3.95 -9.41 35.09
CA LYS A 247 -2.79 -9.89 34.35
C LYS A 247 -1.51 -9.56 35.10
N ALA A 248 -1.11 -10.46 36.00
CA ALA A 248 0.08 -10.27 36.83
C ALA A 248 0.59 -11.60 37.40
N GLU A 249 1.79 -11.57 37.96
CA GLU A 249 2.26 -12.61 38.88
C GLU A 249 1.32 -12.71 40.09
N LYS A 250 1.08 -13.93 40.59
CA LYS A 250 0.14 -14.22 41.70
C LYS A 250 0.74 -13.78 43.06
N ASN A 251 1.09 -12.51 43.21
CA ASN A 251 1.66 -11.94 44.43
C ASN A 251 1.31 -10.45 44.58
N PHE A 252 1.74 -9.84 45.69
CA PHE A 252 1.47 -8.44 45.98
C PHE A 252 2.15 -7.46 44.99
N ASN A 253 3.35 -7.76 44.49
CA ASN A 253 4.00 -6.92 43.48
C ASN A 253 3.21 -6.91 42.16
N GLY A 254 2.60 -8.03 41.80
CA GLY A 254 1.67 -8.12 40.69
C GLY A 254 0.46 -7.21 40.84
N LEU A 255 -0.11 -7.12 42.04
CA LEU A 255 -1.16 -6.15 42.35
C LEU A 255 -0.67 -4.71 42.18
N LYS A 256 0.52 -4.41 42.71
CA LYS A 256 1.14 -3.09 42.65
C LYS A 256 1.42 -2.64 41.21
N GLN A 257 1.69 -3.58 40.30
CA GLN A 257 1.92 -3.28 38.89
C GLN A 257 0.71 -2.64 38.20
N ILE A 258 -0.51 -2.90 38.69
CA ILE A 258 -1.75 -2.30 38.17
C ILE A 258 -1.76 -0.78 38.34
N LEU A 259 -1.06 -0.24 39.34
CA LEU A 259 -0.94 1.20 39.57
C LEU A 259 -0.25 1.90 38.39
N ASN A 260 0.70 1.21 37.75
CA ASN A 260 1.43 1.73 36.59
C ASN A 260 0.76 1.38 35.27
N GLU A 261 0.13 0.20 35.17
CA GLU A 261 -0.54 -0.28 33.95
C GLU A 261 -1.99 -0.74 34.26
N PRO A 262 -2.95 0.19 34.40
CA PRO A 262 -4.35 -0.13 34.72
C PRO A 262 -5.05 -1.06 33.72
N GLU A 263 -4.54 -1.13 32.48
CA GLU A 263 -4.97 -2.04 31.41
C GLU A 263 -4.85 -3.53 31.81
N ARG A 264 -4.07 -3.84 32.87
CA ARG A 264 -3.90 -5.19 33.42
C ARG A 264 -5.11 -5.69 34.21
N VAL A 265 -6.19 -4.91 34.31
CA VAL A 265 -7.47 -5.32 34.91
C VAL A 265 -8.56 -5.44 33.84
N ASN A 266 -9.23 -6.59 33.81
CA ASN A 266 -10.38 -6.83 32.96
C ASN A 266 -11.59 -7.29 33.79
N PHE A 267 -12.74 -6.67 33.56
CA PHE A 267 -13.98 -6.94 34.30
C PHE A 267 -14.80 -8.09 33.69
N ASN A 268 -14.45 -8.48 32.45
CA ASN A 268 -15.05 -9.58 31.71
C ASN A 268 -13.98 -10.64 31.42
N ASN A 269 -14.36 -11.73 30.75
CA ASN A 269 -13.41 -12.73 30.29
C ASN A 269 -12.41 -12.10 29.28
N PRO A 270 -11.09 -12.15 29.52
CA PRO A 270 -10.12 -11.56 28.61
C PRO A 270 -10.13 -12.24 27.23
N GLU A 271 -10.24 -11.44 26.15
CA GLU A 271 -10.34 -11.95 24.77
C GLU A 271 -9.19 -12.89 24.37
N ILE A 272 -7.98 -12.64 24.87
CA ILE A 272 -6.82 -13.50 24.59
C ILE A 272 -7.03 -14.94 25.07
N LEU A 273 -7.74 -15.15 26.18
CA LEU A 273 -8.03 -16.50 26.67
C LEU A 273 -8.99 -17.24 25.72
N GLU A 274 -10.04 -16.56 25.26
CA GLU A 274 -10.98 -17.12 24.28
C GLU A 274 -10.30 -17.47 22.95
N ARG A 275 -9.33 -16.65 22.54
CA ARG A 275 -8.54 -16.88 21.32
C ARG A 275 -7.62 -18.08 21.44
N VAL A 276 -6.95 -18.23 22.58
CA VAL A 276 -6.11 -19.42 22.85
C VAL A 276 -6.95 -20.69 22.86
N GLU A 277 -8.17 -20.65 23.42
CA GLU A 277 -9.09 -21.79 23.43
C GLU A 277 -9.65 -22.12 22.04
N SER A 278 -10.05 -21.10 21.28
CA SER A 278 -10.66 -21.28 19.95
C SER A 278 -9.66 -21.60 18.85
N ASN A 279 -8.43 -21.09 18.93
CA ASN A 279 -7.39 -21.22 17.90
C ASN A 279 -6.01 -21.60 18.48
N PRO A 280 -5.88 -22.74 19.20
CA PRO A 280 -4.66 -23.07 19.94
C PRO A 280 -3.41 -23.30 19.08
N LEU A 281 -3.57 -23.66 17.81
CA LEU A 281 -2.46 -23.82 16.85
C LEU A 281 -1.83 -22.49 16.40
N LYS A 282 -2.37 -21.35 16.83
CA LYS A 282 -1.83 -20.01 16.57
C LYS A 282 -1.01 -19.45 17.73
N PHE A 283 -0.76 -20.27 18.75
CA PHE A 283 0.01 -19.89 19.92
C PHE A 283 1.08 -20.95 20.21
N ILE A 284 2.33 -20.53 20.25
CA ILE A 284 3.47 -21.35 20.63
C ILE A 284 3.49 -21.38 22.16
N LYS A 285 3.33 -22.58 22.73
CA LYS A 285 3.35 -22.80 24.18
C LYS A 285 4.76 -23.01 24.72
N GLN A 286 5.61 -23.70 23.96
CA GLN A 286 6.95 -24.06 24.43
C GLN A 286 7.91 -24.31 23.26
N ILE A 287 9.18 -23.96 23.45
CA ILE A 287 10.30 -24.41 22.62
C ILE A 287 11.18 -25.37 23.41
N LYS A 288 11.53 -26.51 22.81
CA LYS A 288 12.43 -27.52 23.37
C LYS A 288 13.64 -27.67 22.47
N ILE A 289 14.83 -27.60 23.05
CA ILE A 289 16.11 -27.73 22.34
C ILE A 289 16.97 -28.72 23.11
N LYS A 290 17.49 -29.72 22.42
CA LYS A 290 18.37 -30.73 23.00
C LYS A 290 19.44 -31.17 22.03
N ARG A 291 20.48 -31.78 22.57
CA ARG A 291 21.51 -32.43 21.77
C ARG A 291 20.97 -33.70 21.11
N THR A 292 21.49 -34.04 19.94
CA THR A 292 21.22 -35.34 19.32
C THR A 292 21.94 -36.45 20.09
N ALA A 293 21.43 -37.68 20.02
CA ALA A 293 22.04 -38.82 20.70
C ALA A 293 23.50 -39.07 20.27
N ASN A 294 23.85 -38.66 19.04
CA ASN A 294 25.18 -38.82 18.44
C ASN A 294 26.05 -37.56 18.57
N ALA A 295 25.69 -36.60 19.42
CA ALA A 295 26.48 -35.38 19.60
C ALA A 295 27.87 -35.68 20.19
N THR A 296 28.92 -35.26 19.49
CA THR A 296 30.34 -35.44 19.84
C THR A 296 31.01 -34.15 20.30
N MET A 297 30.35 -33.00 20.16
CA MET A 297 30.91 -31.70 20.52
C MET A 297 31.11 -31.54 22.04
N ASN A 298 32.27 -31.02 22.43
CA ASN A 298 32.60 -30.73 23.85
C ASN A 298 31.90 -29.46 24.38
N GLU A 299 31.38 -28.59 23.51
CA GLU A 299 30.76 -27.29 23.82
C GLU A 299 29.27 -27.42 24.18
N ILE A 300 28.81 -26.85 25.31
CA ILE A 300 27.45 -27.00 25.90
C ILE A 300 26.44 -26.02 25.28
N TRP A 301 26.34 -26.03 23.96
CA TRP A 301 25.29 -25.31 23.25
C TRP A 301 23.93 -25.98 23.43
N TYR A 302 22.94 -25.20 23.85
CA TYR A 302 21.51 -25.56 23.93
C TYR A 302 21.23 -26.99 24.40
N ASP A 303 21.80 -27.37 25.54
CA ASP A 303 21.63 -28.71 26.11
C ASP A 303 20.42 -28.76 27.05
N ASN A 304 19.35 -29.43 26.62
CA ASN A 304 18.07 -29.58 27.33
C ASN A 304 17.46 -28.24 27.79
N ILE A 305 17.34 -27.29 26.86
CA ILE A 305 16.67 -26.02 27.09
C ILE A 305 15.18 -26.19 26.77
N GLU A 306 14.31 -25.86 27.73
CA GLU A 306 12.86 -25.86 27.57
C GLU A 306 12.27 -24.54 28.05
N ILE A 307 11.91 -23.66 27.12
CA ILE A 307 11.35 -22.33 27.43
C ILE A 307 9.86 -22.36 27.15
N GLU A 308 9.04 -22.15 28.17
CA GLU A 308 7.61 -21.92 28.01
C GLU A 308 7.35 -20.47 27.64
N LEU A 309 6.40 -20.24 26.73
CA LEU A 309 6.16 -18.94 26.12
C LEU A 309 4.74 -18.46 26.44
N ASN A 310 4.65 -17.19 26.83
CA ASN A 310 3.37 -16.53 27.09
C ASN A 310 2.58 -16.30 25.78
N PRO A 311 1.24 -16.45 25.77
CA PRO A 311 0.42 -16.21 24.59
C PRO A 311 0.37 -14.75 24.12
N GLY A 312 0.78 -13.79 24.96
CA GLY A 312 0.85 -12.36 24.63
C GLY A 312 2.19 -11.94 24.03
N LEU A 313 2.80 -10.91 24.61
CA LEU A 313 4.10 -10.36 24.21
C LEU A 313 5.24 -10.99 25.03
N VAL A 314 6.13 -11.71 24.35
CA VAL A 314 7.37 -12.26 24.90
C VAL A 314 8.55 -11.42 24.42
N ALA A 315 9.27 -10.79 25.33
CA ALA A 315 10.49 -10.04 25.02
C ALA A 315 11.75 -10.81 25.44
N ILE A 316 12.59 -11.14 24.47
CA ILE A 316 13.86 -11.85 24.67
C ILE A 316 14.98 -10.82 24.76
N ILE A 317 15.65 -10.75 25.91
CA ILE A 317 16.69 -9.77 26.22
C ILE A 317 18.02 -10.45 26.57
N GLY A 318 19.08 -9.66 26.64
CA GLY A 318 20.43 -10.14 26.96
C GLY A 318 21.54 -9.31 26.33
N ASN A 319 22.76 -9.48 26.84
CA ASN A 319 23.93 -8.75 26.35
C ASN A 319 24.28 -9.07 24.88
N LYS A 320 25.13 -8.25 24.26
CA LYS A 320 25.57 -8.49 22.87
C LYS A 320 26.24 -9.86 22.75
N GLY A 321 25.77 -10.67 21.81
CA GLY A 321 26.26 -12.04 21.60
C GLY A 321 25.82 -13.07 22.65
N SER A 322 24.72 -12.83 23.37
CA SER A 322 24.16 -13.76 24.37
C SER A 322 23.21 -14.84 23.82
N GLY A 323 23.00 -14.89 22.49
CA GLY A 323 22.18 -15.91 21.84
C GLY A 323 20.71 -15.56 21.67
N LYS A 324 20.32 -14.29 21.73
CA LYS A 324 18.92 -13.84 21.58
C LYS A 324 18.31 -14.22 20.22
N SER A 325 18.91 -13.77 19.13
CA SER A 325 18.48 -14.06 17.75
C SER A 325 18.54 -15.55 17.40
N ALA A 326 19.30 -16.34 18.16
CA ALA A 326 19.32 -17.78 17.97
C ALA A 326 17.98 -18.42 18.36
N ILE A 327 17.31 -17.92 19.39
CA ILE A 327 16.01 -18.46 19.82
C ILE A 327 14.95 -18.17 18.77
N THR A 328 14.89 -16.95 18.24
CA THR A 328 13.94 -16.58 17.18
C THR A 328 14.18 -17.36 15.89
N ASP A 329 15.43 -17.53 15.46
CA ASP A 329 15.77 -18.38 14.32
C ASP A 329 15.33 -19.83 14.53
N ILE A 330 15.59 -20.41 15.71
CA ILE A 330 15.24 -21.81 16.02
C ILE A 330 13.72 -22.00 16.03
N ILE A 331 12.97 -21.10 16.68
CA ILE A 331 11.50 -21.15 16.70
C ILE A 331 10.96 -21.04 15.26
N SER A 332 11.48 -20.10 14.47
CA SER A 332 11.05 -19.86 13.11
C SER A 332 11.34 -21.04 12.18
N LEU A 333 12.50 -21.70 12.37
CA LEU A 333 12.84 -22.94 11.68
C LEU A 333 11.85 -24.07 12.03
N CYS A 334 11.55 -24.28 13.31
CA CYS A 334 10.59 -25.31 13.77
C CYS A 334 9.15 -25.05 13.30
N ALA A 335 8.79 -23.79 13.08
CA ALA A 335 7.49 -23.39 12.58
C ALA A 335 7.43 -23.23 11.04
N ASN A 336 8.51 -23.60 10.34
CA ASN A 336 8.61 -23.59 8.90
C ASN A 336 8.29 -22.22 8.27
N THR A 337 8.98 -21.17 8.72
CA THR A 337 8.88 -19.85 8.10
C THR A 337 9.31 -19.88 6.62
N HIS A 338 8.73 -19.00 5.81
CA HIS A 338 9.12 -18.79 4.42
C HIS A 338 10.28 -17.80 4.26
N ASN A 339 10.67 -17.10 5.33
CA ASN A 339 11.83 -16.21 5.36
C ASN A 339 13.04 -16.90 6.02
N ASP A 340 13.95 -17.45 5.23
CA ASP A 340 15.12 -18.22 5.68
C ASP A 340 16.41 -17.40 5.84
N GLU A 341 16.31 -16.06 5.87
CA GLU A 341 17.42 -15.13 6.12
C GLU A 341 17.81 -15.06 7.62
N PHE A 342 18.21 -16.19 8.17
CA PHE A 342 18.52 -16.33 9.60
C PHE A 342 19.79 -15.56 10.04
N SER A 343 19.65 -14.74 11.09
CA SER A 343 20.73 -13.96 11.70
C SER A 343 21.84 -14.83 12.31
N PHE A 344 21.48 -15.96 12.92
CA PHE A 344 22.35 -16.90 13.64
C PHE A 344 22.48 -18.26 12.95
N LEU A 345 21.39 -18.84 12.43
CA LEU A 345 21.37 -20.11 11.72
C LEU A 345 21.81 -19.99 10.25
N ASN A 346 22.99 -19.42 10.01
CA ASN A 346 23.60 -19.31 8.69
C ASN A 346 24.97 -19.98 8.59
N LYS A 347 25.44 -20.17 7.35
CA LYS A 347 26.68 -20.88 7.01
C LYS A 347 27.96 -20.25 7.58
N TYR A 348 27.91 -18.97 7.95
CA TYR A 348 29.04 -18.23 8.51
C TYR A 348 29.09 -18.27 10.04
N LYS A 349 27.97 -18.63 10.69
CA LYS A 349 27.83 -18.72 12.15
C LYS A 349 27.55 -20.16 12.58
N PHE A 350 26.33 -20.47 13.02
CA PHE A 350 26.06 -21.74 13.71
C PHE A 350 25.96 -22.95 12.78
N ARG A 351 25.67 -22.73 11.48
CA ARG A 351 25.70 -23.78 10.44
C ARG A 351 27.08 -23.93 9.80
N SER A 352 28.13 -23.33 10.36
CA SER A 352 29.50 -23.55 9.91
C SER A 352 29.89 -25.03 10.10
N PRO A 353 30.44 -25.70 9.07
CA PRO A 353 30.87 -27.10 9.18
C PRO A 353 32.07 -27.26 10.13
N LYS A 354 32.89 -26.22 10.30
CA LYS A 354 34.05 -26.24 11.21
C LYS A 354 33.73 -25.52 12.52
N PRO A 355 34.21 -26.01 13.69
CA PRO A 355 35.05 -27.21 13.88
C PRO A 355 34.28 -28.53 14.03
N TYR A 356 32.97 -28.52 14.33
CA TYR A 356 32.22 -29.72 14.73
C TYR A 356 30.82 -29.87 14.10
N ASP A 357 30.49 -29.19 12.99
CA ASP A 357 29.12 -29.21 12.43
C ASP A 357 28.03 -29.00 13.52
N ARG A 358 28.18 -27.96 14.36
CA ARG A 358 27.41 -27.78 15.61
C ARG A 358 25.90 -27.93 15.41
N SER A 359 25.37 -27.33 14.34
CA SER A 359 23.96 -27.34 14.00
C SER A 359 23.38 -28.74 13.75
N LYS A 360 24.16 -29.71 13.25
CA LYS A 360 23.73 -31.11 13.06
C LYS A 360 23.60 -31.88 14.37
N GLN A 361 24.28 -31.41 15.41
CA GLN A 361 24.34 -32.07 16.71
C GLN A 361 23.29 -31.56 17.70
N ILE A 362 22.47 -30.59 17.28
CA ILE A 362 21.40 -30.00 18.07
C ILE A 362 20.11 -30.12 17.29
N GLN A 363 19.04 -30.47 18.00
CA GLN A 363 17.69 -30.58 17.46
C GLN A 363 16.73 -29.77 18.32
N ALA A 364 15.67 -29.28 17.70
CA ALA A 364 14.64 -28.48 18.34
C ALA A 364 13.23 -28.92 17.92
N GLN A 365 12.26 -28.61 18.75
CA GLN A 365 10.84 -28.87 18.56
C GLN A 365 10.03 -27.78 19.27
N ILE A 366 8.95 -27.32 18.64
CA ILE A 366 7.96 -26.44 19.29
C ILE A 366 6.73 -27.24 19.71
N VAL A 367 6.07 -26.77 20.76
CA VAL A 367 4.79 -27.26 21.27
C VAL A 367 3.77 -26.14 21.13
N TRP A 368 2.63 -26.44 20.51
CA TRP A 368 1.50 -25.51 20.36
C TRP A 368 0.60 -25.53 21.60
N ALA A 369 -0.34 -24.58 21.72
CA ALA A 369 -1.19 -24.48 22.92
C ALA A 369 -2.10 -25.70 23.15
N ASP A 370 -2.46 -26.45 22.10
CA ASP A 370 -3.20 -27.71 22.17
C ASP A 370 -2.33 -28.91 22.62
N ASN A 371 -1.03 -28.68 22.89
CA ASN A 371 0.00 -29.67 23.17
C ASN A 371 0.43 -30.52 21.97
N SER A 372 -0.04 -30.22 20.75
CA SER A 372 0.55 -30.78 19.54
C SER A 372 1.99 -30.29 19.39
N CYS A 373 2.85 -31.11 18.79
CA CYS A 373 4.28 -30.82 18.65
C CYS A 373 4.67 -30.80 17.18
N SER A 374 5.63 -29.94 16.81
CA SER A 374 6.33 -30.07 15.52
C SER A 374 7.19 -31.32 15.49
N ASP A 375 7.73 -31.71 14.34
CA ASP A 375 8.78 -32.72 14.31
C ASP A 375 10.05 -32.22 15.01
N TRP A 376 10.87 -33.15 15.51
CA TRP A 376 12.23 -32.85 15.93
C TRP A 376 13.09 -32.63 14.68
N ILE A 377 13.61 -31.42 14.52
CA ILE A 377 14.46 -31.06 13.38
C ILE A 377 15.84 -30.64 13.86
N THR A 378 16.88 -30.97 13.09
CA THR A 378 18.23 -30.50 13.37
C THR A 378 18.41 -29.05 12.91
N LEU A 379 19.26 -28.28 13.58
CA LEU A 379 19.39 -26.84 13.31
C LEU A 379 20.06 -26.50 11.96
N ASP A 380 20.62 -27.51 11.28
CA ASP A 380 21.10 -27.39 9.90
C ASP A 380 20.03 -27.57 8.82
N SER A 381 18.83 -28.04 9.20
CA SER A 381 17.71 -28.25 8.28
C SER A 381 17.32 -26.98 7.53
N SER A 382 16.87 -27.12 6.29
CA SER A 382 16.27 -26.03 5.51
C SER A 382 14.75 -25.97 5.73
N CYS A 383 14.19 -24.78 5.65
CA CYS A 383 12.73 -24.60 5.63
C CYS A 383 12.14 -25.15 4.32
N ASP A 384 11.07 -25.93 4.42
CA ASP A 384 10.35 -26.45 3.26
C ASP A 384 9.28 -25.45 2.83
N LYS A 385 9.53 -24.72 1.74
CA LYS A 385 8.61 -23.69 1.23
C LYS A 385 7.27 -24.25 0.73
N THR A 386 7.12 -25.57 0.61
CA THR A 386 5.84 -26.22 0.25
C THR A 386 4.95 -26.49 1.46
N ASN A 387 5.52 -26.50 2.67
CA ASN A 387 4.77 -26.65 3.91
C ASN A 387 4.12 -25.32 4.34
N VAL A 388 3.04 -25.45 5.13
CA VAL A 388 2.30 -24.30 5.66
C VAL A 388 3.19 -23.50 6.61
N GLU A 389 3.38 -22.21 6.30
CA GLU A 389 4.01 -21.26 7.22
C GLU A 389 3.09 -21.02 8.43
N ARG A 390 3.58 -21.35 9.62
CA ARG A 390 2.81 -21.21 10.86
C ARG A 390 3.19 -19.99 11.70
N VAL A 391 4.29 -19.31 11.37
CA VAL A 391 4.74 -18.09 12.04
C VAL A 391 5.22 -17.09 10.99
N LYS A 392 5.04 -15.80 11.28
CA LYS A 392 5.64 -14.73 10.47
C LYS A 392 6.95 -14.33 11.12
N TYR A 393 8.08 -14.55 10.45
CA TYR A 393 9.40 -14.17 10.94
C TYR A 393 9.94 -12.94 10.19
N ILE A 394 10.38 -11.94 10.95
CA ILE A 394 11.06 -10.74 10.46
C ILE A 394 12.48 -10.74 11.04
N PRO A 395 13.47 -11.25 10.28
CA PRO A 395 14.87 -11.21 10.66
C PRO A 395 15.44 -9.79 10.66
N GLN A 396 16.50 -9.57 11.43
CA GLN A 396 17.23 -8.30 11.47
C GLN A 396 17.77 -7.91 10.09
N SER A 397 18.45 -8.83 9.40
CA SER A 397 19.07 -8.56 8.09
C SER A 397 18.06 -8.22 6.99
N PHE A 398 16.84 -8.70 7.12
CA PHE A 398 15.76 -8.43 6.19
C PHE A 398 15.27 -6.98 6.29
N LEU A 399 15.15 -6.45 7.52
CA LEU A 399 14.83 -5.04 7.72
C LEU A 399 15.96 -4.14 7.22
N GLU A 400 17.21 -4.49 7.52
CA GLU A 400 18.39 -3.73 7.05
C GLU A 400 18.48 -3.69 5.52
N SER A 401 18.30 -4.84 4.84
CA SER A 401 18.41 -4.92 3.39
C SER A 401 17.32 -4.10 2.68
N LEU A 402 16.09 -4.10 3.18
CA LEU A 402 14.99 -3.35 2.59
C LEU A 402 15.04 -1.85 2.89
N CYS A 403 15.59 -1.46 4.04
CA CYS A 403 15.59 -0.05 4.46
C CYS A 403 16.83 0.73 4.01
N VAL A 404 17.97 0.05 3.81
CA VAL A 404 19.25 0.70 3.45
C VAL A 404 19.48 0.75 1.93
N THR A 405 18.84 -0.12 1.16
CA THR A 405 19.05 -0.15 -0.30
C THR A 405 18.47 1.09 -0.99
N GLU A 406 19.22 1.60 -1.99
CA GLU A 406 18.76 2.67 -2.90
C GLU A 406 17.69 2.17 -3.91
N ASP A 407 17.44 0.85 -3.95
CA ASP A 407 16.44 0.21 -4.82
C ASP A 407 15.06 0.16 -4.12
N ASP A 408 14.24 1.19 -4.34
CA ASP A 408 12.89 1.30 -3.79
C ASP A 408 11.93 0.18 -4.25
N LYS A 409 12.29 -0.54 -5.33
CA LYS A 409 11.42 -1.56 -5.90
C LYS A 409 11.20 -2.74 -4.96
N GLN A 410 12.24 -3.18 -4.24
CA GLN A 410 12.10 -4.32 -3.31
C GLN A 410 11.18 -3.97 -2.13
N PHE A 411 11.29 -2.74 -1.64
CA PHE A 411 10.44 -2.22 -0.57
C PHE A 411 8.98 -2.08 -1.03
N GLU A 412 8.75 -1.50 -2.23
CA GLU A 412 7.42 -1.42 -2.84
C GLU A 412 6.79 -2.80 -3.06
N ASP A 413 7.55 -3.77 -3.58
CA ASP A 413 7.08 -5.12 -3.83
C ASP A 413 6.67 -5.83 -2.53
N GLU A 414 7.37 -5.60 -1.42
CA GLU A 414 6.97 -6.16 -0.12
C GLU A 414 5.67 -5.53 0.41
N ILE A 415 5.51 -4.21 0.28
CA ILE A 415 4.25 -3.54 0.61
C ILE A 415 3.10 -4.11 -0.25
N LYS A 416 3.30 -4.25 -1.57
CA LYS A 416 2.29 -4.83 -2.47
C LYS A 416 1.89 -6.25 -2.06
N LYS A 417 2.84 -7.08 -1.59
CA LYS A 417 2.54 -8.43 -1.08
C LYS A 417 1.67 -8.38 0.16
N ILE A 418 1.99 -7.53 1.13
CA ILE A 418 1.20 -7.36 2.37
C ILE A 418 -0.22 -6.91 2.02
N ILE A 419 -0.35 -5.95 1.11
CA ILE A 419 -1.66 -5.44 0.65
C ILE A 419 -2.47 -6.52 -0.07
N PHE A 420 -1.84 -7.28 -0.96
CA PHE A 420 -2.49 -8.41 -1.64
C PHE A 420 -3.00 -9.46 -0.65
N GLN A 421 -2.24 -9.76 0.40
CA GLN A 421 -2.65 -10.67 1.47
C GLN A 421 -3.90 -10.17 2.21
N HIS A 422 -4.09 -8.85 2.29
CA HIS A 422 -5.27 -8.23 2.89
C HIS A 422 -6.47 -8.07 1.92
N THR A 423 -6.25 -8.10 0.60
CA THR A 423 -7.35 -8.00 -0.37
C THR A 423 -8.32 -9.19 -0.19
N PRO A 424 -9.64 -8.96 0.02
CA PRO A 424 -10.62 -10.03 0.19
C PRO A 424 -10.57 -11.02 -0.97
N LEU A 425 -10.79 -12.31 -0.72
CA LEU A 425 -10.74 -13.34 -1.78
C LEU A 425 -11.73 -13.06 -2.94
N THR A 426 -12.86 -12.43 -2.66
CA THR A 426 -13.85 -11.97 -3.65
C THR A 426 -13.26 -10.94 -4.61
N ASP A 427 -12.33 -10.12 -4.13
CA ASP A 427 -11.75 -8.97 -4.83
C ASP A 427 -10.39 -9.32 -5.45
N ARG A 428 -9.93 -10.57 -5.28
CA ARG A 428 -8.71 -11.09 -5.94
C ARG A 428 -8.96 -11.60 -7.35
N TYR A 429 -10.21 -11.81 -7.76
CA TYR A 429 -10.57 -12.30 -9.10
C TYR A 429 -9.80 -13.57 -9.55
N GLY A 430 -9.41 -14.42 -8.60
CA GLY A 430 -8.61 -15.64 -8.85
C GLY A 430 -7.15 -15.38 -9.26
N LYS A 431 -6.61 -14.19 -8.99
CA LYS A 431 -5.21 -13.81 -9.22
C LYS A 431 -4.34 -14.05 -7.99
N ASN A 432 -3.03 -14.15 -8.21
CA ASN A 432 -2.04 -14.50 -7.18
C ASN A 432 -1.16 -13.32 -6.74
N THR A 433 -1.24 -12.17 -7.43
CA THR A 433 -0.50 -10.96 -7.09
C THR A 433 -1.37 -9.71 -7.29
N LEU A 434 -1.01 -8.62 -6.62
CA LEU A 434 -1.72 -7.34 -6.79
C LEU A 434 -1.58 -6.80 -8.22
N ASP A 435 -0.39 -6.94 -8.81
CA ASP A 435 -0.13 -6.51 -10.19
C ASP A 435 -0.98 -7.31 -11.19
N GLU A 436 -1.23 -8.60 -10.96
CA GLU A 436 -2.16 -9.39 -11.79
C GLU A 436 -3.62 -8.93 -11.66
N ILE A 437 -4.06 -8.51 -10.45
CA ILE A 437 -5.39 -7.94 -10.25
C ILE A 437 -5.50 -6.63 -11.02
N ILE A 438 -4.49 -5.76 -10.89
CA ILE A 438 -4.42 -4.48 -11.60
C ILE A 438 -4.52 -4.73 -13.11
N GLN A 439 -3.69 -5.62 -13.66
CA GLN A 439 -3.70 -5.94 -15.08
C GLN A 439 -5.05 -6.52 -15.54
N TYR A 440 -5.70 -7.35 -14.73
CA TYR A 440 -7.02 -7.89 -15.03
C TYR A 440 -8.07 -6.79 -15.13
N LEU A 441 -8.14 -5.92 -14.12
CA LEU A 441 -9.10 -4.81 -14.07
C LEU A 441 -8.80 -3.72 -15.09
N SER A 442 -7.53 -3.52 -15.45
CA SER A 442 -7.11 -2.52 -16.43
C SER A 442 -7.06 -3.04 -17.86
N SER A 443 -7.29 -4.34 -18.11
CA SER A 443 -7.08 -4.97 -19.43
C SER A 443 -7.93 -4.35 -20.55
N GLU A 444 -9.20 -4.05 -20.28
CA GLU A 444 -10.08 -3.34 -21.23
C GLU A 444 -9.56 -1.92 -21.50
N ASN A 445 -9.11 -1.24 -20.45
CA ASN A 445 -8.57 0.11 -20.55
C ASN A 445 -7.26 0.14 -21.34
N SER A 446 -6.35 -0.82 -21.10
CA SER A 446 -5.11 -0.96 -21.88
C SER A 446 -5.37 -1.24 -23.36
N ASN A 447 -6.45 -1.96 -23.69
CA ASN A 447 -6.87 -2.14 -25.08
C ASN A 447 -7.37 -0.82 -25.69
N ALA A 448 -8.16 -0.03 -24.94
CA ALA A 448 -8.60 1.29 -25.37
C ALA A 448 -7.41 2.25 -25.56
N GLU A 449 -6.45 2.27 -24.63
CA GLU A 449 -5.21 3.04 -24.75
C GLU A 449 -4.46 2.69 -26.04
N ARG A 450 -4.33 1.39 -26.37
CA ARG A 450 -3.68 0.95 -27.61
C ARG A 450 -4.39 1.46 -28.87
N VAL A 451 -5.72 1.51 -28.87
CA VAL A 451 -6.50 2.05 -29.99
C VAL A 451 -6.23 3.55 -30.16
N ILE A 452 -6.19 4.31 -29.07
CA ILE A 452 -5.90 5.75 -29.11
C ILE A 452 -4.45 6.01 -29.53
N LYS A 453 -3.47 5.25 -29.02
CA LYS A 453 -2.06 5.33 -29.45
C LYS A 453 -1.90 5.12 -30.96
N ASN A 454 -2.59 4.14 -31.54
CA ASN A 454 -2.59 3.93 -32.99
C ASN A 454 -3.23 5.10 -33.78
N LYS A 455 -4.21 5.81 -33.21
CA LYS A 455 -4.76 7.04 -33.81
C LYS A 455 -3.75 8.18 -33.72
N ILE A 456 -3.05 8.33 -32.59
CA ILE A 456 -1.99 9.32 -32.39
C ILE A 456 -0.85 9.09 -33.39
N GLU A 457 -0.42 7.85 -33.58
CA GLU A 457 0.62 7.48 -34.57
C GLU A 457 0.23 7.93 -35.99
N LYS A 458 -1.02 7.65 -36.40
CA LYS A 458 -1.55 8.10 -37.70
C LYS A 458 -1.61 9.63 -37.81
N GLN A 459 -2.03 10.30 -36.74
CA GLN A 459 -2.09 11.76 -36.70
C GLN A 459 -0.70 12.40 -36.74
N ASN A 460 0.28 11.78 -36.07
CA ASN A 460 1.68 12.19 -36.11
C ASN A 460 2.26 12.08 -37.52
N LEU A 461 1.97 10.99 -38.24
CA LEU A 461 2.32 10.82 -39.65
C LEU A 461 1.73 11.91 -40.53
N GLU A 462 0.44 12.23 -40.36
CA GLU A 462 -0.22 13.31 -41.10
C GLU A 462 0.44 14.68 -40.82
N ILE A 463 0.72 14.99 -39.56
CA ILE A 463 1.41 16.22 -39.15
C ILE A 463 2.80 16.30 -39.79
N ILE A 464 3.57 15.20 -39.79
CA ILE A 464 4.91 15.16 -40.40
C ILE A 464 4.83 15.44 -41.90
N GLU A 465 3.85 14.87 -42.61
CA GLU A 465 3.66 15.12 -44.05
C GLU A 465 3.25 16.57 -44.34
N LEU A 466 2.44 17.19 -43.48
CA LEU A 466 2.08 18.61 -43.59
C LEU A 466 3.28 19.53 -43.26
N GLU A 467 4.07 19.19 -42.25
CA GLU A 467 5.30 19.92 -41.88
C GLU A 467 6.35 19.88 -43.00
N LYS A 468 6.52 18.73 -43.68
CA LYS A 468 7.40 18.61 -44.85
C LYS A 468 7.02 19.60 -45.95
N LYS A 469 5.71 19.77 -46.22
CA LYS A 469 5.20 20.74 -47.21
C LYS A 469 5.43 22.20 -46.82
N LYS A 470 5.65 22.49 -45.53
CA LYS A 470 5.95 23.83 -45.03
C LYS A 470 7.41 24.24 -45.26
N THR A 471 8.32 23.28 -45.38
CA THR A 471 9.76 23.53 -45.53
C THR A 471 10.09 24.40 -46.74
N ALA A 472 11.12 25.25 -46.60
CA ALA A 472 11.59 26.10 -47.68
C ALA A 472 12.09 25.27 -48.87
N GLU A 473 12.66 24.09 -48.62
CA GLU A 473 13.16 23.18 -49.67
C GLU A 473 12.01 22.64 -50.54
N PHE A 474 10.90 22.21 -49.94
CA PHE A 474 9.73 21.77 -50.70
C PHE A 474 9.12 22.92 -51.51
N LYS A 475 8.97 24.11 -50.90
CA LYS A 475 8.49 25.32 -51.59
C LYS A 475 9.36 25.67 -52.81
N ASN A 476 10.68 25.72 -52.61
CA ASN A 476 11.64 26.01 -53.67
C ASN A 476 11.62 24.93 -54.76
N THR A 477 11.42 23.66 -54.41
CA THR A 477 11.33 22.56 -55.38
C THR A 477 10.11 22.74 -56.28
N ILE A 478 8.93 23.02 -55.70
CA ILE A 478 7.71 23.27 -56.48
C ILE A 478 7.85 24.54 -57.33
N GLU A 479 8.45 25.61 -56.80
CA GLU A 479 8.71 26.84 -57.57
C GLU A 479 9.68 26.60 -58.74
N ASN A 480 10.75 25.83 -58.53
CA ASN A 480 11.70 25.48 -59.58
C ASN A 480 11.07 24.58 -60.65
N LEU A 481 10.24 23.60 -60.26
CA LEU A 481 9.52 22.74 -61.20
C LEU A 481 8.51 23.54 -62.04
N LEU A 482 7.76 24.44 -61.40
CA LEU A 482 6.86 25.36 -62.10
C LEU A 482 7.63 26.23 -63.09
N LYS A 483 8.73 26.84 -62.65
CA LYS A 483 9.58 27.69 -63.48
C LYS A 483 10.16 26.91 -64.68
N ASN A 484 10.65 25.69 -64.47
CA ASN A 484 11.16 24.84 -65.54
C ASN A 484 10.07 24.51 -66.57
N LYS A 485 8.83 24.25 -66.13
CA LYS A 485 7.69 24.01 -67.03
C LYS A 485 7.24 25.26 -67.77
N GLU A 486 7.26 26.42 -67.11
CA GLU A 486 6.98 27.71 -67.75
C GLU A 486 8.06 28.05 -68.79
N GLU A 487 9.33 27.79 -68.50
CA GLU A 487 10.44 27.91 -69.47
C GLU A 487 10.30 26.91 -70.63
N GLU A 488 9.93 25.66 -70.35
CA GLU A 488 9.63 24.64 -71.37
C GLU A 488 8.50 25.13 -72.29
N LEU A 489 7.42 25.68 -71.73
CA LEU A 489 6.32 26.25 -72.50
C LEU A 489 6.79 27.42 -73.37
N VAL A 490 7.64 28.31 -72.86
CA VAL A 490 8.21 29.43 -73.64
C VAL A 490 9.09 28.93 -74.79
N VAL A 491 9.93 27.92 -74.55
CA VAL A 491 10.75 27.30 -75.60
C VAL A 491 9.87 26.66 -76.66
N VAL A 492 8.85 25.88 -76.27
CA VAL A 492 7.92 25.26 -77.22
C VAL A 492 7.16 26.35 -77.99
N GLN A 493 6.73 27.43 -77.33
CA GLN A 493 6.06 28.55 -77.97
C GLN A 493 6.95 29.27 -78.99
N SER A 494 8.26 29.37 -78.73
CA SER A 494 9.24 29.96 -79.65
C SER A 494 9.52 29.08 -80.89
N GLN A 495 9.24 27.77 -80.80
CA GLN A 495 9.33 26.80 -81.90
C GLN A 495 8.06 26.76 -82.77
N LYS A 496 7.25 27.83 -82.74
CA LYS A 496 6.05 27.94 -83.58
C LYS A 496 6.44 27.76 -85.06
N PRO A 497 5.85 26.78 -85.78
CA PRO A 497 6.16 26.55 -87.19
C PRO A 497 5.96 27.82 -88.03
N GLU A 498 6.89 28.10 -88.96
CA GLU A 498 6.81 29.27 -89.85
C GLU A 498 5.56 29.22 -90.72
N GLU A 499 4.88 30.37 -90.85
CA GLU A 499 3.58 30.45 -91.53
C GLU A 499 3.70 30.20 -93.04
N VAL A 500 3.23 29.03 -93.48
CA VAL A 500 3.13 28.68 -94.91
C VAL A 500 1.83 29.26 -95.45
N LYS A 501 1.91 30.20 -96.41
CA LYS A 501 0.72 30.78 -97.05
C LYS A 501 -0.10 29.69 -97.75
N LYS A 502 -1.41 29.67 -97.51
CA LYS A 502 -2.36 28.82 -98.23
C LYS A 502 -2.21 29.09 -99.75
N PRO A 503 -2.03 28.06 -100.60
CA PRO A 503 -1.90 28.27 -102.05
C PRO A 503 -3.08 29.07 -102.60
N ILE A 504 -2.81 30.06 -103.46
CA ILE A 504 -3.84 30.87 -104.13
C ILE A 504 -4.50 30.00 -105.19
N ASP A 505 -5.83 29.95 -105.19
CA ASP A 505 -6.66 29.25 -106.19
C ASP A 505 -6.38 29.82 -107.59
N ASP A 506 -5.63 29.09 -108.42
CA ASP A 506 -5.58 29.34 -109.87
C ASP A 506 -6.80 28.66 -110.52
N GLU A 507 -7.57 29.39 -111.33
CA GLU A 507 -8.85 29.01 -111.97
C GLU A 507 -8.75 27.87 -113.02
N ASN A 508 -7.77 26.97 -112.92
CA ASN A 508 -7.70 25.75 -113.75
C ASN A 508 -7.09 24.54 -113.00
N VAL A 509 -7.51 24.33 -111.75
CA VAL A 509 -7.14 23.17 -110.93
C VAL A 509 -8.30 22.14 -110.92
N ASN A 510 -8.14 21.11 -111.75
CA ASN A 510 -8.90 19.85 -111.89
C ASN A 510 -9.84 19.46 -110.70
N GLU A 511 -11.13 19.17 -110.95
CA GLU A 511 -12.13 18.72 -109.93
C GLU A 511 -11.66 17.52 -109.07
N GLN A 512 -10.78 16.68 -109.62
CA GLN A 512 -10.14 15.57 -108.90
C GLN A 512 -9.20 16.00 -107.76
N LYS A 513 -8.77 17.28 -107.69
CA LYS A 513 -7.78 17.75 -106.70
C LYS A 513 -8.43 18.33 -105.44
N GLN A 514 -9.54 19.06 -105.57
CA GLN A 514 -10.34 19.51 -104.42
C GLN A 514 -11.01 18.33 -103.69
N SER A 515 -11.31 17.24 -104.40
CA SER A 515 -11.86 16.03 -103.77
C SER A 515 -10.81 15.35 -102.87
N VAL A 516 -9.55 15.28 -103.28
CA VAL A 516 -8.46 14.70 -102.47
C VAL A 516 -8.20 15.52 -101.20
N ILE A 517 -8.21 16.85 -101.27
CA ILE A 517 -8.05 17.72 -100.07
C ILE A 517 -9.23 17.54 -99.09
N LYS A 518 -10.48 17.54 -99.58
CA LYS A 518 -11.66 17.26 -98.74
C LYS A 518 -11.62 15.86 -98.12
N SER A 519 -11.11 14.86 -98.85
CA SER A 519 -10.92 13.52 -98.32
C SER A 519 -9.87 13.49 -97.21
N ILE A 520 -8.75 14.20 -97.34
CA ILE A 520 -7.73 14.31 -96.29
C ILE A 520 -8.29 15.03 -95.05
N GLU A 521 -9.06 16.10 -95.21
CA GLU A 521 -9.72 16.79 -94.10
C GLU A 521 -10.73 15.88 -93.38
N ASN A 522 -11.53 15.10 -94.12
CA ASN A 522 -12.45 14.14 -93.53
C ASN A 522 -11.73 13.01 -92.78
N ILE A 523 -10.67 12.43 -93.37
CA ILE A 523 -9.86 11.40 -92.70
C ILE A 523 -9.19 12.00 -91.45
N SER A 524 -8.73 13.25 -91.48
CA SER A 524 -8.15 13.90 -90.31
C SER A 524 -9.18 14.08 -89.19
N ARG A 525 -10.40 14.52 -89.52
CA ARG A 525 -11.50 14.59 -88.53
C ARG A 525 -11.84 13.21 -87.96
N GLU A 526 -11.85 12.17 -88.79
CA GLU A 526 -12.04 10.79 -88.34
C GLU A 526 -10.94 10.35 -87.37
N VAL A 527 -9.66 10.60 -87.69
CA VAL A 527 -8.52 10.30 -86.80
C VAL A 527 -8.63 11.05 -85.47
N THR A 528 -8.98 12.34 -85.49
CA THR A 528 -9.18 13.13 -84.27
C THR A 528 -10.36 12.59 -83.43
N SER A 529 -11.46 12.19 -84.07
CA SER A 529 -12.61 11.60 -83.35
C SER A 529 -12.29 10.23 -82.72
N ILE A 530 -11.46 9.42 -83.39
CA ILE A 530 -10.98 8.14 -82.87
C ILE A 530 -10.04 8.39 -81.68
N GLN A 531 -9.17 9.41 -81.77
CA GLN A 531 -8.27 9.79 -80.67
C GLN A 531 -9.05 10.25 -79.44
N GLN A 532 -10.07 11.11 -79.59
CA GLN A 532 -10.93 11.53 -78.47
C GLN A 532 -11.60 10.35 -77.78
N ARG A 533 -12.11 9.38 -78.55
CA ARG A 533 -12.68 8.14 -78.00
C ARG A 533 -11.66 7.28 -77.24
N ILE A 534 -10.42 7.21 -77.74
CA ILE A 534 -9.33 6.52 -77.04
C ILE A 534 -9.06 7.21 -75.69
N ASP A 535 -8.95 8.53 -75.67
CA ASP A 535 -8.67 9.31 -74.46
C ASP A 535 -9.82 9.18 -73.44
N GLU A 536 -11.08 9.25 -73.89
CA GLU A 536 -12.27 8.99 -73.05
C GLU A 536 -12.27 7.58 -72.43
N TYR A 537 -11.92 6.56 -73.23
CA TYR A 537 -11.85 5.18 -72.75
C TYR A 537 -10.68 4.92 -71.79
N ILE A 538 -9.54 5.59 -71.99
CA ILE A 538 -8.42 5.54 -71.04
C ILE A 538 -8.82 6.18 -69.71
N ALA A 539 -9.40 7.38 -69.72
CA ALA A 539 -9.85 8.07 -68.51
C ALA A 539 -10.85 7.20 -67.72
N LYS A 540 -11.85 6.65 -68.42
CA LYS A 540 -12.86 5.77 -67.80
C LYS A 540 -12.29 4.44 -67.31
N ARG A 541 -11.28 3.87 -68.00
CA ARG A 541 -10.57 2.67 -67.53
C ARG A 541 -9.81 2.96 -66.23
N THR A 542 -9.17 4.11 -66.14
CA THR A 542 -8.44 4.53 -64.93
C THR A 542 -9.39 4.73 -63.75
N GLU A 543 -10.53 5.41 -63.97
CA GLU A 543 -11.59 5.56 -62.97
C GLU A 543 -12.12 4.20 -62.47
N LEU A 544 -12.50 3.31 -63.39
CA LEU A 544 -13.00 1.96 -63.04
C LEU A 544 -11.97 1.13 -62.28
N ASN A 545 -10.68 1.22 -62.62
CA ASN A 545 -9.62 0.52 -61.88
C ASN A 545 -9.51 1.01 -60.44
N THR A 546 -9.54 2.33 -60.23
CA THR A 546 -9.51 2.95 -58.91
C THR A 546 -10.73 2.54 -58.09
N ASP A 547 -11.93 2.58 -58.68
CA ASP A 547 -13.18 2.19 -58.00
C ASP A 547 -13.20 0.71 -57.61
N ILE A 548 -12.76 -0.19 -58.52
CA ILE A 548 -12.65 -1.62 -58.24
C ILE A 548 -11.68 -1.86 -57.08
N GLN A 549 -10.53 -1.17 -57.07
CA GLN A 549 -9.53 -1.31 -56.03
C GLN A 549 -10.05 -0.80 -54.67
N ASN A 550 -10.70 0.37 -54.65
CA ASN A 550 -11.31 0.94 -53.44
C ASN A 550 -12.39 0.02 -52.87
N LEU A 551 -13.31 -0.48 -53.70
CA LEU A 551 -14.34 -1.43 -53.27
C LEU A 551 -13.76 -2.75 -52.76
N SER A 552 -12.67 -3.23 -53.38
CA SER A 552 -11.96 -4.42 -52.93
C SER A 552 -11.33 -4.22 -51.54
N GLN A 553 -10.68 -3.07 -51.29
CA GLN A 553 -10.13 -2.71 -49.99
C GLN A 553 -11.23 -2.59 -48.92
N ILE A 554 -12.35 -1.95 -49.24
CA ILE A 554 -13.51 -1.86 -48.33
C ILE A 554 -14.05 -3.26 -48.00
N LYS A 555 -14.19 -4.14 -49.00
CA LYS A 555 -14.61 -5.54 -48.77
C LYS A 555 -13.66 -6.26 -47.81
N GLN A 556 -12.34 -6.15 -48.02
CA GLN A 556 -11.35 -6.79 -47.16
C GLN A 556 -11.40 -6.25 -45.72
N SER A 557 -11.57 -4.94 -45.55
CA SER A 557 -11.73 -4.32 -44.23
C SER A 557 -12.96 -4.87 -43.49
N LEU A 558 -14.09 -5.01 -44.18
CA LEU A 558 -15.32 -5.56 -43.60
C LEU A 558 -15.20 -7.06 -43.27
N VAL A 559 -14.47 -7.84 -44.09
CA VAL A 559 -14.16 -9.25 -43.79
C VAL A 559 -13.32 -9.37 -42.51
N LEU A 560 -12.31 -8.51 -42.36
CA LEU A 560 -11.49 -8.48 -41.15
C LEU A 560 -12.33 -8.13 -39.91
N MET A 561 -13.24 -7.15 -40.04
CA MET A 561 -14.19 -6.80 -38.99
C MET A 561 -15.10 -7.98 -38.61
N GLN A 562 -15.64 -8.69 -39.60
CA GLN A 562 -16.46 -9.89 -39.37
C GLN A 562 -15.68 -10.97 -38.62
N SER A 563 -14.42 -11.20 -38.98
CA SER A 563 -13.52 -12.14 -38.29
C SER A 563 -13.28 -11.73 -36.83
N ASN A 564 -12.98 -10.45 -36.57
CA ASN A 564 -12.71 -9.95 -35.23
C ASN A 564 -13.93 -10.06 -34.31
N ILE A 565 -15.13 -9.74 -34.82
CA ILE A 565 -16.38 -9.90 -34.07
C ILE A 565 -16.62 -11.39 -33.79
N SER A 566 -16.44 -12.26 -34.78
CA SER A 566 -16.65 -13.71 -34.60
C SER A 566 -15.70 -14.30 -33.57
N GLN A 567 -14.42 -13.88 -33.59
CA GLN A 567 -13.43 -14.29 -32.59
C GLN A 567 -13.82 -13.83 -31.19
N LYS A 568 -14.20 -12.55 -31.02
CA LYS A 568 -14.66 -12.02 -29.73
C LYS A 568 -15.92 -12.71 -29.23
N MET A 569 -16.83 -13.05 -30.14
CA MET A 569 -18.01 -13.82 -29.79
C MET A 569 -17.60 -15.22 -29.25
N GLU A 570 -16.71 -15.94 -29.92
CA GLU A 570 -16.27 -17.25 -29.44
C GLU A 570 -15.52 -17.18 -28.10
N GLU A 571 -14.71 -16.14 -27.87
CA GLU A 571 -14.02 -15.90 -26.59
C GLU A 571 -14.99 -15.76 -25.40
N HIS A 572 -16.13 -15.08 -25.59
CA HIS A 572 -17.10 -14.82 -24.52
C HIS A 572 -18.24 -15.84 -24.43
N LYS A 573 -18.43 -16.67 -25.46
CA LYS A 573 -19.52 -17.65 -25.58
C LYS A 573 -19.59 -18.63 -24.40
N SER A 574 -18.47 -19.21 -24.01
CA SER A 574 -18.40 -20.17 -22.90
C SER A 574 -18.77 -19.53 -21.56
N PHE A 575 -18.41 -18.26 -21.36
CA PHE A 575 -18.73 -17.51 -20.14
C PHE A 575 -20.21 -17.12 -20.08
N LEU A 576 -20.80 -16.65 -21.17
CA LEU A 576 -22.22 -16.28 -21.23
C LEU A 576 -23.15 -17.51 -21.07
N LEU A 577 -22.75 -18.66 -21.63
CA LEU A 577 -23.48 -19.93 -21.46
C LEU A 577 -23.60 -20.34 -19.97
N LYS A 578 -22.61 -20.02 -19.13
CA LYS A 578 -22.68 -20.26 -17.67
C LYS A 578 -23.87 -19.55 -17.01
N TYR A 579 -24.34 -18.46 -17.60
CA TYR A 579 -25.46 -17.66 -17.12
C TYR A 579 -26.73 -17.83 -17.97
N ASN A 580 -26.81 -18.89 -18.79
CA ASN A 580 -27.92 -19.17 -19.71
C ASN A 580 -28.20 -18.04 -20.71
N LEU A 581 -27.18 -17.27 -21.12
CA LEU A 581 -27.29 -16.25 -22.18
C LEU A 581 -26.64 -16.78 -23.45
N ASP A 582 -27.39 -16.85 -24.55
CA ASP A 582 -26.83 -17.15 -25.87
C ASP A 582 -26.21 -15.88 -26.46
N ILE A 583 -24.92 -15.93 -26.77
CA ILE A 583 -24.21 -14.80 -27.36
C ILE A 583 -24.80 -14.36 -28.69
N ASN A 584 -25.43 -15.26 -29.44
CA ASN A 584 -26.08 -14.95 -30.71
C ASN A 584 -27.40 -14.17 -30.51
N GLU A 585 -28.01 -14.24 -29.33
CA GLU A 585 -29.13 -13.39 -28.94
C GLU A 585 -28.67 -12.03 -28.40
N VAL A 586 -27.49 -11.99 -27.75
CA VAL A 586 -26.89 -10.75 -27.22
C VAL A 586 -26.35 -9.85 -28.33
N VAL A 587 -25.70 -10.42 -29.35
CA VAL A 587 -25.08 -9.67 -30.45
C VAL A 587 -25.57 -10.22 -31.79
N LYS A 588 -26.28 -9.39 -32.56
CA LYS A 588 -26.75 -9.71 -33.91
C LYS A 588 -26.23 -8.69 -34.92
N VAL A 589 -25.29 -9.11 -35.77
CA VAL A 589 -24.69 -8.29 -36.82
C VAL A 589 -24.81 -9.02 -38.16
N ASP A 590 -25.36 -8.38 -39.18
CA ASP A 590 -25.58 -8.95 -40.53
C ASP A 590 -24.62 -8.30 -41.54
N PHE A 591 -23.69 -9.10 -42.10
CA PHE A 591 -22.71 -8.65 -43.10
C PHE A 591 -23.14 -9.05 -44.51
N ARG A 592 -23.60 -8.08 -45.31
CA ARG A 592 -24.06 -8.31 -46.70
C ARG A 592 -22.97 -8.06 -47.75
N LEU A 593 -21.84 -8.76 -47.63
CA LEU A 593 -20.67 -8.59 -48.51
C LEU A 593 -20.94 -8.90 -49.99
N ASN A 594 -21.97 -9.70 -50.27
CA ASN A 594 -22.38 -10.08 -51.62
C ASN A 594 -22.75 -8.86 -52.48
N LEU A 595 -23.33 -7.82 -51.89
CA LEU A 595 -23.70 -6.58 -52.61
C LEU A 595 -22.48 -5.86 -53.21
N ILE A 596 -21.38 -5.84 -52.44
CA ILE A 596 -20.11 -5.25 -52.89
C ILE A 596 -19.47 -6.14 -53.97
N GLU A 597 -19.53 -7.46 -53.79
CA GLU A 597 -18.98 -8.41 -54.76
C GLU A 597 -19.70 -8.34 -56.12
N ASP A 598 -21.02 -8.23 -56.11
CA ASP A 598 -21.82 -8.07 -57.33
C ASP A 598 -21.49 -6.75 -58.05
N LYS A 599 -21.27 -5.68 -57.28
CA LYS A 599 -20.86 -4.39 -57.86
C LYS A 599 -19.44 -4.44 -58.45
N ILE A 600 -18.49 -5.07 -57.77
CA ILE A 600 -17.13 -5.30 -58.30
C ILE A 600 -17.20 -6.11 -59.60
N LYS A 601 -18.01 -7.18 -59.65
CA LYS A 601 -18.21 -7.98 -60.87
C LYS A 601 -18.78 -7.13 -62.01
N SER A 602 -19.76 -6.28 -61.74
CA SER A 602 -20.33 -5.36 -62.72
C SER A 602 -19.31 -4.37 -63.28
N LEU A 603 -18.50 -3.74 -62.42
CA LEU A 603 -17.48 -2.78 -62.84
C LEU A 603 -16.33 -3.45 -63.59
N THR A 604 -15.94 -4.65 -63.16
CA THR A 604 -14.92 -5.47 -63.84
C THR A 604 -15.37 -5.84 -65.25
N LYS A 605 -16.66 -6.13 -65.45
CA LYS A 605 -17.24 -6.38 -66.77
C LYS A 605 -17.19 -5.15 -67.68
N GLN A 606 -17.59 -3.98 -67.17
CA GLN A 606 -17.48 -2.72 -67.92
C GLN A 606 -16.03 -2.41 -68.30
N ARG A 607 -15.08 -2.67 -67.39
CA ARG A 607 -13.66 -2.53 -67.68
C ARG A 607 -13.20 -3.49 -68.79
N SER A 608 -13.62 -4.76 -68.76
CA SER A 608 -13.23 -5.71 -69.81
C SER A 608 -13.77 -5.31 -71.18
N GLU A 609 -14.98 -4.76 -71.26
CA GLU A 609 -15.57 -4.25 -72.52
C GLU A 609 -14.75 -3.06 -73.09
N ILE A 610 -14.24 -2.20 -72.21
CA ILE A 610 -13.35 -1.09 -72.60
C ILE A 610 -11.97 -1.60 -73.05
N VAL A 611 -11.41 -2.59 -72.33
CA VAL A 611 -10.12 -3.20 -72.70
C VAL A 611 -10.22 -3.90 -74.05
N GLU A 612 -11.30 -4.63 -74.32
CA GLU A 612 -11.54 -5.27 -75.62
C GLU A 612 -11.67 -4.23 -76.75
N SER A 613 -12.30 -3.08 -76.47
CA SER A 613 -12.42 -1.97 -77.43
C SER A 613 -11.09 -1.26 -77.74
N LEU A 614 -10.15 -1.26 -76.78
CA LEU A 614 -8.83 -0.62 -76.92
C LEU A 614 -7.77 -1.59 -77.45
N ASP A 615 -7.73 -2.84 -76.98
CA ASP A 615 -6.60 -3.77 -77.17
C ASP A 615 -6.98 -5.09 -77.87
N GLY A 616 -8.25 -5.31 -78.25
CA GLY A 616 -8.74 -6.53 -78.95
C GLY A 616 -8.47 -6.57 -80.46
N ASP A 617 -9.03 -7.56 -81.18
CA ASP A 617 -8.92 -7.64 -82.65
C ASP A 617 -9.77 -6.53 -83.32
N ASP A 618 -9.18 -5.73 -84.22
CA ASP A 618 -9.79 -4.56 -84.88
C ASP A 618 -10.20 -3.43 -83.90
N ASN A 619 -9.31 -3.17 -82.93
CA ASN A 619 -9.47 -2.16 -81.89
C ASN A 619 -9.33 -0.70 -82.39
N LEU A 620 -9.60 0.27 -81.50
CA LEU A 620 -9.50 1.70 -81.83
C LEU A 620 -8.08 2.13 -82.25
N TYR A 621 -7.02 1.53 -81.71
CA TYR A 621 -5.64 1.80 -82.14
C TYR A 621 -5.37 1.30 -83.57
N ASP A 622 -5.84 0.12 -83.93
CA ASP A 622 -5.72 -0.45 -85.27
C ASP A 622 -6.52 0.35 -86.29
N LYS A 623 -7.73 0.78 -85.93
CA LYS A 623 -8.57 1.67 -86.74
C LYS A 623 -7.91 3.03 -86.96
N LYS A 624 -7.31 3.60 -85.91
CA LYS A 624 -6.52 4.83 -85.99
C LYS A 624 -5.32 4.65 -86.93
N LYS A 625 -4.56 3.58 -86.76
CA LYS A 625 -3.37 3.28 -87.58
C LYS A 625 -3.72 3.09 -89.06
N LYS A 626 -4.77 2.32 -89.38
CA LYS A 626 -5.28 2.16 -90.76
C LYS A 626 -5.66 3.51 -91.37
N LYS A 627 -6.37 4.36 -90.62
CA LYS A 627 -6.77 5.71 -91.07
C LYS A 627 -5.59 6.67 -91.23
N GLU A 628 -4.56 6.57 -90.39
CA GLU A 628 -3.32 7.32 -90.52
C GLU A 628 -2.50 6.87 -91.74
N GLU A 629 -2.51 5.58 -92.06
CA GLU A 629 -1.89 5.03 -93.28
C GLU A 629 -2.66 5.46 -94.55
N GLU A 630 -4.01 5.46 -94.52
CA GLU A 630 -4.87 6.03 -95.57
C GLU A 630 -4.59 7.53 -95.77
N LYS A 631 -4.44 8.28 -94.67
CA LYS A 631 -4.07 9.70 -94.69
C LYS A 631 -2.72 9.91 -95.37
N LYS A 632 -1.68 9.15 -94.98
CA LYS A 632 -0.34 9.22 -95.59
C LYS A 632 -0.34 8.84 -97.07
N ALA A 633 -1.14 7.84 -97.45
CA ALA A 633 -1.27 7.43 -98.85
C ALA A 633 -1.88 8.55 -99.70
N LYS A 634 -2.93 9.22 -99.19
CA LYS A 634 -3.56 10.38 -99.84
C LYS A 634 -2.70 11.64 -99.85
N GLU A 635 -1.91 11.86 -98.80
CA GLU A 635 -0.93 12.96 -98.74
C GLU A 635 0.19 12.81 -99.79
N ASN A 636 0.54 11.59 -100.19
CA ASN A 636 1.52 11.32 -101.24
C ASN A 636 1.00 11.56 -102.67
N GLU A 637 -0.32 11.76 -102.86
CA GLU A 637 -0.94 12.11 -104.15
C GLU A 637 -0.87 13.64 -104.44
N LEU A 638 -0.37 14.46 -103.50
CA LEU A 638 -0.28 15.93 -103.59
C LEU A 638 1.07 16.44 -104.12
N ASN A 639 1.07 17.57 -104.85
CA ASN A 639 2.29 18.21 -105.36
C ASN A 639 3.07 18.97 -104.26
N GLY A 640 4.34 19.30 -104.53
CA GLY A 640 5.29 19.91 -103.59
C GLY A 640 4.77 21.06 -102.72
N PRO A 641 4.06 22.08 -103.26
CA PRO A 641 3.58 23.23 -102.48
C PRO A 641 2.44 22.90 -101.50
N GLU A 642 1.50 22.05 -101.91
CA GLU A 642 0.34 21.65 -101.09
C GLU A 642 0.76 20.66 -99.98
N ARG A 643 1.73 19.79 -100.28
CA ARG A 643 2.37 18.92 -99.30
C ARG A 643 3.08 19.73 -98.21
N MET A 644 3.68 20.88 -98.53
CA MET A 644 4.28 21.78 -97.54
C MET A 644 3.23 22.44 -96.64
N TYR A 645 2.07 22.84 -97.18
CA TYR A 645 0.98 23.43 -96.37
C TYR A 645 0.27 22.41 -95.46
N GLN A 646 0.03 21.18 -95.95
CA GLN A 646 -0.47 20.07 -95.11
C GLN A 646 0.53 19.69 -94.01
N LYS A 647 1.83 19.66 -94.33
CA LYS A 647 2.88 19.41 -93.34
C LYS A 647 2.91 20.52 -92.27
N TYR A 648 2.73 21.78 -92.66
CA TYR A 648 2.58 22.91 -91.75
C TYR A 648 1.38 22.77 -90.82
N LEU A 649 0.20 22.40 -91.34
CA LEU A 649 -0.99 22.15 -90.50
C LEU A 649 -0.80 20.99 -89.52
N SER A 650 -0.12 19.92 -89.93
CA SER A 650 0.23 18.82 -89.01
C SER A 650 1.25 19.26 -87.94
N GLU A 651 2.23 20.09 -88.30
CA GLU A 651 3.23 20.62 -87.37
C GLU A 651 2.60 21.60 -86.37
N ILE A 652 1.63 22.44 -86.78
CA ILE A 652 0.92 23.36 -85.87
C ILE A 652 -0.04 22.62 -84.93
N GLU A 653 -0.68 21.55 -85.39
CA GLU A 653 -1.53 20.70 -84.55
C GLU A 653 -0.71 19.95 -83.50
N LYS A 654 0.45 19.40 -83.88
CA LYS A 654 1.41 18.80 -82.95
C LYS A 654 1.97 19.82 -81.94
N TRP A 655 2.24 21.04 -82.40
CA TRP A 655 2.69 22.14 -81.54
C TRP A 655 1.62 22.55 -80.52
N ASN A 656 0.37 22.74 -80.96
CA ASN A 656 -0.75 23.05 -80.07
C ASN A 656 -0.99 21.96 -79.03
N LYS A 657 -0.92 20.69 -79.44
CA LYS A 657 -1.03 19.56 -78.52
C LYS A 657 0.08 19.60 -77.46
N ARG A 658 1.33 19.81 -77.88
CA ARG A 658 2.48 19.90 -76.97
C ARG A 658 2.38 21.09 -76.00
N CYS A 659 1.83 22.23 -76.44
CA CYS A 659 1.55 23.36 -75.55
C CYS A 659 0.47 23.03 -74.51
N ASN A 660 -0.61 22.36 -74.94
CA ASN A 660 -1.71 21.96 -74.06
C ASN A 660 -1.28 20.86 -73.07
N ASP A 661 -0.43 19.92 -73.48
CA ASP A 661 0.10 18.87 -72.61
C ASP A 661 0.99 19.46 -71.48
N ILE A 662 1.73 20.54 -71.75
CA ILE A 662 2.55 21.25 -70.74
C ILE A 662 1.69 22.13 -69.81
N LEU A 663 0.67 22.80 -70.36
CA LEU A 663 -0.27 23.60 -69.57
C LEU A 663 -1.10 22.72 -68.63
N GLY A 664 -1.63 21.61 -69.16
CA GLY A 664 -2.41 20.60 -68.46
C GLY A 664 -3.66 21.15 -67.75
N ASP A 665 -4.28 20.28 -66.96
CA ASP A 665 -5.32 20.64 -66.00
C ASP A 665 -4.77 20.63 -64.56
N ASP A 666 -5.65 20.78 -63.56
CA ASP A 666 -5.27 20.86 -62.15
C ASP A 666 -5.18 19.48 -61.45
N GLN A 667 -5.31 18.39 -62.21
CA GLN A 667 -5.33 16.99 -61.75
C GLN A 667 -4.14 16.19 -62.31
N THR A 668 -3.61 16.60 -63.46
CA THR A 668 -2.52 15.91 -64.16
C THR A 668 -1.17 16.34 -63.58
N GLU A 669 -0.44 15.38 -62.99
CA GLU A 669 0.90 15.61 -62.45
C GLU A 669 1.88 16.13 -63.51
N ASP A 670 2.85 16.93 -63.09
CA ASP A 670 3.90 17.52 -63.95
C ASP A 670 3.43 18.56 -65.00
N THR A 671 2.34 19.27 -64.69
CA THR A 671 1.77 20.34 -65.51
C THR A 671 1.80 21.70 -64.79
N ILE A 672 1.74 22.81 -65.54
CA ILE A 672 1.79 24.17 -64.98
C ILE A 672 0.61 24.42 -64.02
N ASN A 673 -0.61 24.02 -64.41
CA ASN A 673 -1.81 24.25 -63.61
C ASN A 673 -1.81 23.42 -62.31
N TYR A 674 -1.28 22.20 -62.34
CA TYR A 674 -1.06 21.38 -61.16
C TYR A 674 -0.11 22.04 -60.15
N TYR A 675 1.06 22.52 -60.58
CA TYR A 675 2.01 23.18 -59.68
C TYR A 675 1.47 24.51 -59.11
N LYS A 676 0.71 25.28 -59.91
CA LYS A 676 0.04 26.51 -59.43
C LYS A 676 -0.98 26.24 -58.32
N LYS A 677 -1.74 25.15 -58.42
CA LYS A 677 -2.69 24.72 -57.38
C LYS A 677 -1.97 24.33 -56.08
N ILE A 678 -0.87 23.59 -56.17
CA ILE A 678 -0.05 23.23 -55.00
C ILE A 678 0.49 24.48 -54.33
N GLN A 679 1.02 25.45 -55.08
CA GLN A 679 1.52 26.72 -54.53
C GLN A 679 0.40 27.52 -53.83
N HIS A 680 -0.80 27.55 -54.42
CA HIS A 680 -1.97 28.18 -53.81
C HIS A 680 -2.38 27.50 -52.50
N TYR A 681 -2.38 26.17 -52.46
CA TYR A 681 -2.66 25.38 -51.26
C TYR A 681 -1.64 25.62 -50.14
N ILE A 682 -0.34 25.63 -50.46
CA ILE A 682 0.74 25.91 -49.51
C ILE A 682 0.59 27.29 -48.87
N ASN A 683 0.17 28.30 -49.64
CA ASN A 683 0.09 29.68 -49.17
C ASN A 683 -1.21 30.00 -48.40
N ASN A 684 -2.32 29.29 -48.65
CA ASN A 684 -3.63 29.67 -48.08
C ASN A 684 -4.28 28.60 -47.19
N ASN A 685 -3.99 27.31 -47.38
CA ASN A 685 -4.73 26.22 -46.73
C ASN A 685 -3.87 25.41 -45.75
N LEU A 686 -2.58 25.22 -46.06
CA LEU A 686 -1.68 24.34 -45.31
C LEU A 686 -1.56 24.69 -43.82
N GLU A 687 -1.47 25.98 -43.48
CA GLU A 687 -1.29 26.40 -42.08
C GLU A 687 -2.51 26.12 -41.20
N GLN A 688 -3.71 26.27 -41.76
CA GLN A 688 -4.95 25.95 -41.05
C GLN A 688 -5.13 24.44 -40.89
N GLU A 689 -4.82 23.65 -41.92
CA GLU A 689 -4.88 22.18 -41.84
C GLU A 689 -3.88 21.63 -40.83
N LEU A 690 -2.66 22.17 -40.79
CA LEU A 690 -1.66 21.79 -39.78
C LEU A 690 -2.13 22.09 -38.36
N LYS A 691 -2.74 23.27 -38.12
CA LYS A 691 -3.32 23.60 -36.81
C LYS A 691 -4.45 22.65 -36.42
N ASN A 692 -5.36 22.34 -37.36
CA ASN A 692 -6.45 21.40 -37.11
C ASN A 692 -5.92 19.99 -36.78
N ALA A 693 -4.90 19.53 -37.49
CA ALA A 693 -4.25 18.24 -37.23
C ALA A 693 -3.57 18.20 -35.85
N GLN A 694 -2.92 19.30 -35.44
CA GLN A 694 -2.33 19.46 -34.12
C GLN A 694 -3.38 19.49 -33.00
N GLU A 695 -4.49 20.20 -33.19
CA GLU A 695 -5.62 20.20 -32.26
C GLU A 695 -6.24 18.80 -32.13
N MET A 696 -6.38 18.08 -33.24
CA MET A 696 -6.88 16.71 -33.24
C MET A 696 -5.95 15.76 -32.48
N ARG A 697 -4.63 15.92 -32.62
CA ARG A 697 -3.66 15.20 -31.79
C ARG A 697 -3.81 15.55 -30.30
N ASN A 698 -3.95 16.82 -29.96
CA ASN A 698 -4.12 17.26 -28.57
C ASN A 698 -5.39 16.67 -27.93
N ASN A 699 -6.49 16.58 -28.68
CA ASN A 699 -7.71 15.92 -28.23
C ASN A 699 -7.51 14.41 -28.00
N LEU A 700 -6.77 13.72 -28.88
CA LEU A 700 -6.44 12.30 -28.68
C LEU A 700 -5.51 12.08 -27.48
N VAL A 701 -4.56 12.98 -27.24
CA VAL A 701 -3.69 12.95 -26.05
C VAL A 701 -4.52 13.16 -24.78
N GLN A 702 -5.49 14.08 -24.80
CA GLN A 702 -6.41 14.28 -23.68
C GLN A 702 -7.25 13.02 -23.41
N GLU A 703 -7.80 12.39 -24.45
CA GLU A 703 -8.53 11.11 -24.34
C GLU A 703 -7.63 10.01 -23.75
N LEU A 704 -6.36 9.96 -24.14
CA LEU A 704 -5.37 9.01 -23.60
C LEU A 704 -5.08 9.28 -22.11
N VAL A 705 -4.97 10.54 -21.70
CA VAL A 705 -4.80 10.94 -20.29
C VAL A 705 -6.02 10.52 -19.46
N ASP A 706 -7.23 10.71 -19.98
CA ASP A 706 -8.46 10.33 -19.28
C ASP A 706 -8.55 8.81 -19.10
N LEU A 707 -8.17 8.03 -20.12
CA LEU A 707 -8.02 6.57 -19.98
C LEU A 707 -6.99 6.21 -18.91
N LYS A 708 -5.80 6.83 -18.93
CA LYS A 708 -4.79 6.60 -17.87
C LYS A 708 -5.32 6.94 -16.48
N LYS A 709 -6.15 7.98 -16.32
CA LYS A 709 -6.80 8.34 -15.04
C LYS A 709 -7.78 7.28 -14.55
N ILE A 710 -8.47 6.58 -15.46
CA ILE A 710 -9.29 5.41 -15.08
C ILE A 710 -8.40 4.33 -14.47
N THR A 711 -7.24 4.03 -15.08
CA THR A 711 -6.26 3.09 -14.49
C THR A 711 -5.83 3.56 -13.10
N LEU A 712 -5.48 4.84 -12.93
CA LEU A 712 -5.12 5.42 -11.63
C LEU A 712 -6.24 5.27 -10.58
N SER A 713 -7.50 5.45 -10.99
CA SER A 713 -8.65 5.25 -10.10
C SER A 713 -8.81 3.80 -9.65
N THR A 714 -8.46 2.83 -10.52
CA THR A 714 -8.44 1.40 -10.18
C THR A 714 -7.36 1.11 -9.14
N TYR A 715 -6.18 1.72 -9.27
CA TYR A 715 -5.16 1.67 -8.22
C TYR A 715 -5.73 2.23 -6.90
N ASN A 716 -6.26 3.45 -6.89
CA ASN A 716 -6.83 4.03 -5.65
C ASN A 716 -7.91 3.13 -5.00
N LYS A 717 -8.76 2.45 -5.78
CA LYS A 717 -9.76 1.51 -5.26
C LYS A 717 -9.14 0.26 -4.60
N LEU A 718 -8.10 -0.32 -5.20
CA LEU A 718 -7.46 -1.52 -4.66
C LEU A 718 -6.71 -1.23 -3.35
N TYR A 719 -6.21 -0.01 -3.21
CA TYR A 719 -5.49 0.44 -2.01
C TYR A 719 -6.41 1.13 -0.99
N ALA A 720 -7.68 1.38 -1.32
CA ALA A 720 -8.67 2.01 -0.44
C ALA A 720 -8.81 1.32 0.94
N PRO A 721 -8.82 -0.02 1.07
CA PRO A 721 -8.90 -0.66 2.38
C PRO A 721 -7.74 -0.30 3.32
N VAL A 722 -6.55 -0.07 2.76
CA VAL A 722 -5.37 0.35 3.52
C VAL A 722 -5.51 1.81 3.95
N LEU A 723 -5.98 2.67 3.04
CA LEU A 723 -6.28 4.08 3.29
C LEU A 723 -7.32 4.27 4.39
N ASP A 724 -8.48 3.62 4.27
CA ASP A 724 -9.57 3.67 5.24
C ASP A 724 -9.11 3.21 6.62
N PHE A 725 -8.23 2.21 6.66
CA PHE A 725 -7.67 1.71 7.90
C PHE A 725 -6.74 2.74 8.55
N VAL A 726 -5.82 3.34 7.79
CA VAL A 726 -4.93 4.40 8.27
C VAL A 726 -5.74 5.59 8.78
N GLU A 727 -6.84 5.93 8.10
CA GLU A 727 -7.75 6.99 8.53
C GLU A 727 -8.39 6.72 9.90
N ARG A 728 -8.77 5.46 10.20
CA ARG A 728 -9.32 5.09 11.52
C ARG A 728 -8.35 5.31 12.67
N PHE A 729 -7.05 5.20 12.41
CA PHE A 729 -6.00 5.36 13.42
C PHE A 729 -5.33 6.74 13.37
N LYS A 730 -5.80 7.65 12.51
CA LYS A 730 -5.22 8.98 12.30
C LYS A 730 -5.07 9.79 13.59
N ASP A 731 -6.04 9.70 14.51
CA ASP A 731 -5.97 10.38 15.82
C ASP A 731 -4.87 9.82 16.73
N LYS A 732 -4.55 8.53 16.59
CA LYS A 732 -3.45 7.87 17.32
C LYS A 732 -2.10 8.01 16.59
N MET A 733 -2.10 8.41 15.32
CA MET A 733 -0.92 8.65 14.48
C MET A 733 -0.62 10.15 14.27
N ARG A 734 -1.05 11.03 15.18
CA ARG A 734 -0.94 12.50 14.99
C ARG A 734 0.48 12.98 14.68
N ASP A 735 1.48 12.35 15.28
CA ASP A 735 2.88 12.73 15.09
C ASP A 735 3.45 12.24 13.75
N TYR A 736 2.79 11.29 13.08
CA TYR A 736 3.22 10.67 11.82
C TYR A 736 2.07 10.46 10.84
N PRO A 737 1.63 11.51 10.13
CA PRO A 737 0.58 11.40 9.12
C PRO A 737 1.12 10.64 7.90
N ILE A 738 0.88 9.34 7.85
CA ILE A 738 1.13 8.56 6.64
C ILE A 738 0.01 8.87 5.65
N GLN A 739 0.39 9.34 4.46
CA GLN A 739 -0.52 9.60 3.35
C GLN A 739 -0.20 8.64 2.23
N PHE A 740 -1.25 8.01 1.71
CA PHE A 740 -1.12 7.18 0.53
C PHE A 740 -1.86 7.85 -0.61
N SER A 741 -1.22 7.92 -1.77
CA SER A 741 -1.90 8.36 -2.98
C SER A 741 -1.34 7.61 -4.18
N ALA A 742 -2.24 7.14 -5.06
CA ALA A 742 -1.79 6.78 -6.39
C ALA A 742 -1.63 8.07 -7.19
N SER A 743 -0.45 8.28 -7.74
CA SER A 743 -0.14 9.41 -8.61
C SER A 743 0.57 8.92 -9.87
N PHE A 744 0.68 9.79 -10.87
CA PHE A 744 1.49 9.50 -12.04
C PHE A 744 2.96 9.82 -11.76
N ILE A 745 3.84 8.88 -12.10
CA ILE A 745 5.29 9.09 -12.10
C ILE A 745 5.84 9.03 -13.53
N VAL A 746 6.89 9.81 -13.76
CA VAL A 746 7.64 9.82 -15.01
C VAL A 746 8.84 8.90 -14.85
N ARG A 747 8.95 7.86 -15.70
CA ARG A 747 10.09 6.93 -15.71
C ARG A 747 10.88 7.06 -17.01
N ASP A 748 12.20 7.15 -16.86
CA ASP A 748 13.19 7.08 -17.96
C ASP A 748 12.92 8.07 -19.12
N PHE A 749 12.29 9.22 -18.83
CA PHE A 749 11.96 10.18 -19.88
C PHE A 749 13.22 10.80 -20.49
N SER A 750 14.07 11.38 -19.64
CA SER A 750 15.27 12.07 -20.09
C SER A 750 16.26 11.14 -20.79
N SER A 751 16.46 9.92 -20.28
CA SER A 751 17.36 8.94 -20.89
C SER A 751 16.90 8.55 -22.30
N ARG A 752 15.62 8.15 -22.45
CA ARG A 752 15.08 7.73 -23.73
C ARG A 752 14.89 8.88 -24.71
N PHE A 753 14.56 10.08 -24.23
CA PHE A 753 14.51 11.29 -25.06
C PHE A 753 15.89 11.57 -25.69
N PHE A 754 16.96 11.50 -24.91
CA PHE A 754 18.32 11.70 -25.40
C PHE A 754 18.90 10.51 -26.17
N ASP A 755 18.28 9.32 -26.15
CA ASP A 755 18.57 8.26 -27.12
C ASP A 755 18.19 8.69 -28.54
N ILE A 756 17.10 9.45 -28.67
CA ILE A 756 16.54 9.91 -29.95
C ILE A 756 17.14 11.26 -30.37
N VAL A 757 17.19 12.22 -29.44
CA VAL A 757 17.62 13.61 -29.68
C VAL A 757 19.12 13.78 -29.41
N SER A 758 19.83 14.37 -30.36
CA SER A 758 21.26 14.64 -30.28
C SER A 758 21.58 15.88 -29.44
N GLN A 759 22.34 15.68 -28.37
CA GLN A 759 22.83 16.78 -27.53
C GLN A 759 24.00 17.56 -28.16
N SER A 760 24.52 17.14 -29.33
CA SER A 760 25.55 17.89 -30.07
C SER A 760 24.98 18.78 -31.18
N SER A 761 23.71 18.59 -31.54
CA SER A 761 23.03 19.38 -32.57
C SER A 761 22.56 20.73 -32.00
N ALA A 762 22.51 21.76 -32.84
CA ALA A 762 22.06 23.08 -32.40
C ALA A 762 20.55 23.08 -32.09
N GLY A 763 20.19 23.49 -30.87
CA GLY A 763 18.81 23.50 -30.36
C GLY A 763 18.77 23.73 -28.85
N SER A 764 17.58 23.79 -28.26
CA SER A 764 17.39 24.10 -26.83
C SER A 764 18.02 23.07 -25.88
N PHE A 765 18.18 21.83 -26.35
CA PHE A 765 18.77 20.72 -25.58
C PHE A 765 20.23 20.43 -25.93
N ASN A 766 20.93 21.41 -26.53
CA ASN A 766 22.35 21.31 -26.85
C ASN A 766 23.22 21.35 -25.58
N GLY A 767 24.18 20.43 -25.48
CA GLY A 767 25.08 20.26 -24.33
C GLY A 767 24.61 19.15 -23.39
N LYS A 768 25.52 18.23 -23.02
CA LYS A 768 25.19 17.06 -22.19
C LYS A 768 24.58 17.42 -20.84
N GLU A 769 25.17 18.39 -20.14
CA GLU A 769 24.74 18.77 -18.78
C GLU A 769 23.61 19.80 -18.83
N GLN A 770 23.76 20.84 -19.66
CA GLN A 770 22.77 21.93 -19.80
C GLN A 770 21.43 21.44 -20.39
N GLY A 771 21.48 20.61 -21.43
CA GLY A 771 20.28 20.05 -22.03
C GLY A 771 19.57 19.07 -21.11
N PHE A 772 20.33 18.27 -20.35
CA PHE A 772 19.77 17.32 -19.38
C PHE A 772 19.11 18.03 -18.19
N ASN A 773 19.77 19.04 -17.61
CA ASN A 773 19.20 19.84 -16.52
C ASN A 773 17.94 20.57 -16.98
N ARG A 774 17.95 21.21 -18.15
CA ARG A 774 16.77 21.87 -18.70
C ARG A 774 15.60 20.91 -18.87
N LEU A 775 15.85 19.69 -19.34
CA LEU A 775 14.80 18.70 -19.51
C LEU A 775 14.22 18.25 -18.16
N ASN A 776 15.06 18.04 -17.16
CA ASN A 776 14.59 17.66 -15.82
C ASN A 776 13.86 18.79 -15.12
N ASP A 777 14.33 20.04 -15.25
CA ASP A 777 13.63 21.22 -14.70
C ASP A 777 12.20 21.33 -15.27
N GLU A 778 12.02 21.02 -16.56
CA GLU A 778 10.69 20.97 -17.21
C GLU A 778 9.81 19.83 -16.69
N ILE A 779 10.39 18.71 -16.25
CA ILE A 779 9.63 17.59 -15.64
C ILE A 779 9.23 17.95 -14.21
N ASP A 780 10.16 18.49 -13.42
CA ASP A 780 9.97 18.79 -11.99
C ASP A 780 8.91 19.88 -11.75
N HIS A 781 8.69 20.76 -12.72
CA HIS A 781 7.68 21.82 -12.65
C HIS A 781 6.26 21.40 -13.09
N VAL A 782 6.05 20.17 -13.54
CA VAL A 782 4.76 19.69 -14.06
C VAL A 782 4.07 18.78 -13.04
N ASP A 783 2.85 19.14 -12.64
CA ASP A 783 1.98 18.22 -11.90
C ASP A 783 1.33 17.22 -12.87
N PHE A 784 1.92 16.02 -12.96
CA PHE A 784 1.42 14.94 -13.80
C PHE A 784 0.08 14.36 -13.36
N ASN A 785 -0.55 14.83 -12.26
CA ASN A 785 -1.92 14.47 -11.91
C ASN A 785 -2.97 15.38 -12.58
N ASP A 786 -2.58 16.57 -13.05
CA ASP A 786 -3.43 17.46 -13.83
C ASP A 786 -3.36 17.12 -15.32
N SER A 787 -4.53 16.89 -15.94
CA SER A 787 -4.59 16.61 -17.38
C SER A 787 -4.11 17.79 -18.21
N SER A 788 -4.40 19.02 -17.75
CA SER A 788 -4.03 20.24 -18.47
C SER A 788 -2.51 20.44 -18.48
N ALA A 789 -1.85 20.10 -17.37
CA ALA A 789 -0.41 20.18 -17.22
C ALA A 789 0.34 19.17 -18.10
N ILE A 790 -0.15 17.92 -18.22
CA ILE A 790 0.43 16.92 -19.14
C ILE A 790 0.39 17.40 -20.59
N LEU A 791 -0.76 17.94 -21.02
CA LEU A 791 -0.92 18.46 -22.37
C LEU A 791 -0.02 19.67 -22.61
N HIS A 792 0.10 20.56 -21.62
CA HIS A 792 1.03 21.69 -21.68
C HIS A 792 2.48 21.22 -21.80
N PHE A 793 2.90 20.22 -21.01
CA PHE A 793 4.23 19.63 -21.07
C PHE A 793 4.58 19.11 -22.47
N THR A 794 3.72 18.26 -23.06
CA THR A 794 3.98 17.70 -24.40
C THR A 794 4.11 18.79 -25.48
N ASN A 795 3.27 19.82 -25.41
CA ASN A 795 3.33 20.97 -26.32
C ASN A 795 4.58 21.85 -26.06
N ASN A 796 4.99 22.01 -24.80
CA ASN A 796 6.18 22.77 -24.44
C ASN A 796 7.46 22.09 -24.96
N ILE A 797 7.60 20.77 -24.76
CA ILE A 797 8.72 20.00 -25.33
C ILE A 797 8.81 20.16 -26.84
N ASN A 798 7.67 20.11 -27.55
CA ASN A 798 7.65 20.34 -29.00
C ASN A 798 8.04 21.78 -29.38
N THR A 799 7.65 22.76 -28.58
CA THR A 799 8.03 24.17 -28.77
C THR A 799 9.54 24.37 -28.57
N LEU A 800 10.12 23.74 -27.54
CA LEU A 800 11.56 23.75 -27.25
C LEU A 800 12.39 23.06 -28.34
N LEU A 801 11.81 22.09 -29.05
CA LEU A 801 12.42 21.45 -30.22
C LEU A 801 12.40 22.35 -31.47
N LEU A 802 11.35 23.17 -31.63
CA LEU A 802 11.17 24.08 -32.77
C LEU A 802 11.92 25.42 -32.61
N SER A 803 12.14 25.88 -31.37
CA SER A 803 12.77 27.18 -31.08
C SER A 803 13.96 27.03 -30.15
N ASP A 804 15.11 27.58 -30.51
CA ASP A 804 16.34 27.57 -29.70
C ASP A 804 16.30 28.67 -28.62
N VAL A 805 15.87 28.30 -27.41
CA VAL A 805 15.64 29.20 -26.27
C VAL A 805 16.86 29.36 -25.34
N ARG A 806 18.07 29.14 -25.87
CA ARG A 806 19.31 29.43 -25.14
C ARG A 806 19.60 30.93 -25.16
N ASP A 807 20.21 31.46 -24.09
CA ASP A 807 20.36 32.91 -23.80
C ASP A 807 20.94 33.76 -24.95
N ASN A 808 21.65 33.15 -25.91
CA ASN A 808 22.32 33.83 -27.02
C ASN A 808 21.67 33.62 -28.40
N MET A 809 20.55 32.88 -28.49
CA MET A 809 20.01 32.40 -29.77
C MET A 809 18.68 33.07 -30.17
N ASN A 810 18.11 33.97 -29.37
CA ASN A 810 16.90 34.76 -29.68
C ASN A 810 15.71 33.93 -30.21
N ASN A 811 15.46 32.72 -29.67
CA ASN A 811 14.39 31.83 -30.11
C ASN A 811 14.46 31.48 -31.60
N GLN A 812 15.68 31.29 -32.13
CA GLN A 812 15.87 30.94 -33.54
C GLN A 812 15.16 29.62 -33.88
N GLU A 813 14.40 29.62 -34.97
CA GLU A 813 13.69 28.43 -35.45
C GLU A 813 14.69 27.33 -35.85
N ARG A 814 14.39 26.08 -35.46
CA ARG A 814 15.21 24.91 -35.69
C ARG A 814 14.41 23.82 -36.38
N ASP A 815 15.06 23.15 -37.32
CA ASP A 815 14.51 21.93 -37.87
C ASP A 815 14.71 20.77 -36.89
N ILE A 816 13.66 19.98 -36.69
CA ILE A 816 13.67 18.85 -35.76
C ILE A 816 14.51 17.71 -36.33
N GLU A 817 14.48 17.45 -37.65
CA GLU A 817 15.24 16.34 -38.24
C GLU A 817 16.75 16.53 -38.07
N SER A 818 17.23 17.78 -38.16
CA SER A 818 18.64 18.13 -37.89
C SER A 818 19.12 17.87 -36.45
N GLN A 819 18.18 17.72 -35.51
CA GLN A 819 18.45 17.46 -34.09
C GLN A 819 18.41 15.98 -33.71
N LEU A 820 18.00 15.08 -34.62
CA LEU A 820 17.91 13.65 -34.34
C LEU A 820 19.27 12.94 -34.46
N LYS A 821 19.47 11.88 -33.67
CA LYS A 821 20.62 10.99 -33.85
C LYS A 821 20.45 10.11 -35.10
N LYS A 822 21.57 9.66 -35.67
CA LYS A 822 21.58 8.76 -36.84
C LYS A 822 20.77 7.49 -36.55
N GLY A 823 19.80 7.20 -37.41
CA GLY A 823 18.94 6.01 -37.34
C GLY A 823 17.57 6.25 -36.70
N HIS A 824 17.35 7.41 -36.08
CA HIS A 824 16.06 7.78 -35.49
C HIS A 824 15.24 8.66 -36.43
N THR A 825 13.92 8.63 -36.28
CA THR A 825 12.97 9.35 -37.13
C THR A 825 12.14 10.35 -36.34
N LYS A 826 11.58 11.35 -37.03
CA LYS A 826 10.67 12.32 -36.43
C LYS A 826 9.40 11.66 -35.90
N GLN A 827 8.93 10.60 -36.57
CA GLN A 827 7.80 9.79 -36.12
C GLN A 827 8.10 9.13 -34.77
N GLU A 828 9.27 8.48 -34.62
CA GLU A 828 9.66 7.86 -33.35
C GLU A 828 9.68 8.85 -32.19
N LEU A 829 10.19 10.08 -32.43
CA LEU A 829 10.20 11.15 -31.43
C LEU A 829 8.77 11.61 -31.06
N TYR A 830 7.91 11.86 -32.04
CA TYR A 830 6.54 12.29 -31.78
C TYR A 830 5.71 11.19 -31.11
N ASP A 831 5.85 9.94 -31.54
CA ASP A 831 5.18 8.81 -30.91
C ASP A 831 5.63 8.68 -29.45
N TYR A 832 6.94 8.82 -29.19
CA TYR A 832 7.45 8.80 -27.83
C TYR A 832 6.87 9.92 -26.95
N ILE A 833 6.84 11.17 -27.43
CA ILE A 833 6.32 12.33 -26.67
C ILE A 833 4.82 12.19 -26.40
N TYR A 834 4.02 11.84 -27.41
CA TYR A 834 2.56 11.93 -27.36
C TYR A 834 1.84 10.62 -26.99
N GLN A 835 2.49 9.45 -27.03
CA GLN A 835 1.89 8.19 -26.55
C GLN A 835 1.98 8.00 -25.02
N LEU A 836 2.71 8.88 -24.32
CA LEU A 836 2.75 8.96 -22.85
C LEU A 836 3.15 7.65 -22.14
N ASP A 837 3.98 6.81 -22.76
CA ASP A 837 4.43 5.53 -22.16
C ASP A 837 5.35 5.72 -20.94
N TYR A 838 6.01 6.87 -20.87
CA TYR A 838 6.82 7.30 -19.75
C TYR A 838 5.99 7.71 -18.52
N ILE A 839 4.68 7.95 -18.68
CA ILE A 839 3.76 8.27 -17.59
C ILE A 839 3.08 6.97 -17.14
N GLN A 840 3.40 6.54 -15.92
CA GLN A 840 2.86 5.31 -15.34
C GLN A 840 2.21 5.59 -14.00
N PRO A 841 1.05 4.97 -13.70
CA PRO A 841 0.48 5.03 -12.37
C PRO A 841 1.44 4.32 -11.41
N SER A 842 1.79 5.00 -10.32
CA SER A 842 2.51 4.39 -9.21
C SER A 842 1.80 4.70 -7.91
N PHE A 843 1.90 3.77 -6.99
CA PHE A 843 1.44 4.01 -5.64
C PHE A 843 2.55 4.77 -4.92
N GLN A 844 2.33 6.05 -4.66
CA GLN A 844 3.25 6.84 -3.86
C GLN A 844 2.85 6.77 -2.40
N LEU A 845 3.82 6.36 -1.60
CA LEU A 845 3.72 6.38 -0.16
C LEU A 845 4.43 7.64 0.33
N MET A 846 3.69 8.47 1.05
CA MET A 846 4.20 9.67 1.67
C MET A 846 4.11 9.57 3.19
N MET A 847 5.15 10.02 3.87
CA MET A 847 5.18 10.18 5.33
C MET A 847 5.32 11.67 5.62
N GLY A 848 4.23 12.30 6.06
CA GLY A 848 4.12 13.75 6.03
C GLY A 848 4.24 14.27 4.59
N ASP A 849 5.20 15.16 4.36
CA ASP A 849 5.47 15.76 3.05
C ASP A 849 6.58 15.02 2.25
N LYS A 850 7.16 13.94 2.82
CA LYS A 850 8.26 13.20 2.20
C LYS A 850 7.78 11.99 1.42
N GLN A 851 8.27 11.81 0.20
CA GLN A 851 8.09 10.58 -0.58
C GLN A 851 9.07 9.47 -0.13
N LEU A 852 8.77 8.23 -0.50
CA LEU A 852 9.54 7.03 -0.17
C LEU A 852 11.08 7.15 -0.39
N PRO A 853 11.58 7.73 -1.50
CA PRO A 853 13.03 7.89 -1.71
C PRO A 853 13.68 8.91 -0.76
N ALA A 854 12.89 9.82 -0.18
CA ALA A 854 13.35 10.85 0.75
C ALA A 854 13.26 10.40 2.21
N LEU A 855 12.77 9.19 2.48
CA LEU A 855 12.69 8.63 3.82
C LEU A 855 14.06 8.10 4.26
N SER A 856 14.42 8.38 5.50
CA SER A 856 15.56 7.77 6.16
C SER A 856 15.37 6.25 6.33
N PRO A 857 16.45 5.48 6.47
CA PRO A 857 16.34 4.04 6.77
C PRO A 857 15.50 3.73 8.01
N GLY A 858 15.53 4.60 9.02
CA GLY A 858 14.67 4.50 10.21
C GLY A 858 13.19 4.69 9.88
N GLU A 859 12.83 5.75 9.16
CA GLU A 859 11.45 6.00 8.72
C GLU A 859 10.90 4.83 7.87
N ARG A 860 11.71 4.28 6.95
CA ARG A 860 11.36 3.10 6.15
C ARG A 860 11.14 1.85 7.02
N GLY A 861 11.99 1.64 8.02
CA GLY A 861 11.87 0.52 8.97
C GLY A 861 10.62 0.60 9.83
N ALA A 862 10.32 1.78 10.39
CA ALA A 862 9.10 2.01 11.18
C ALA A 862 7.84 1.76 10.36
N LEU A 863 7.81 2.26 9.12
CA LEU A 863 6.70 2.06 8.20
C LEU A 863 6.49 0.58 7.87
N LEU A 864 7.54 -0.17 7.55
CA LEU A 864 7.43 -1.60 7.26
C LEU A 864 6.92 -2.39 8.47
N LEU A 865 7.40 -2.08 9.67
CA LEU A 865 6.92 -2.70 10.91
C LEU A 865 5.46 -2.37 11.17
N LEU A 866 5.01 -1.14 10.90
CA LEU A 866 3.60 -0.77 10.97
C LEU A 866 2.74 -1.67 10.07
N PHE A 867 3.15 -1.88 8.82
CA PHE A 867 2.44 -2.76 7.89
C PHE A 867 2.28 -4.18 8.45
N TYR A 868 3.34 -4.77 9.01
CA TYR A 868 3.27 -6.11 9.61
C TYR A 868 2.52 -6.18 10.94
N LEU A 869 2.53 -5.11 11.73
CA LEU A 869 1.83 -5.07 13.02
C LEU A 869 0.33 -4.81 12.87
N PHE A 870 -0.09 -4.05 11.86
CA PHE A 870 -1.46 -3.51 11.77
C PHE A 870 -2.25 -3.92 10.54
N ILE A 871 -1.60 -4.02 9.37
CA ILE A 871 -2.30 -4.33 8.11
C ILE A 871 -2.32 -5.85 7.88
N ASP A 872 -1.33 -6.57 8.40
CA ASP A 872 -1.34 -8.02 8.43
C ASP A 872 -2.42 -8.54 9.39
N MET A 873 -3.57 -8.93 8.84
CA MET A 873 -4.69 -9.56 9.57
C MET A 873 -4.43 -11.04 9.88
N ASP A 874 -3.27 -11.58 9.51
CA ASP A 874 -2.85 -12.91 9.95
C ASP A 874 -2.62 -12.90 11.46
N ASP A 875 -3.30 -13.79 12.17
CA ASP A 875 -3.21 -13.95 13.62
C ASP A 875 -2.21 -15.05 14.01
N LYS A 876 -1.40 -15.54 13.07
CA LYS A 876 -0.19 -16.33 13.35
C LYS A 876 0.77 -15.57 14.29
N PRO A 877 1.58 -16.28 15.09
CA PRO A 877 2.63 -15.65 15.88
C PRO A 877 3.56 -14.79 15.04
N LEU A 878 3.86 -13.58 15.52
CA LEU A 878 4.86 -12.68 14.94
C LEU A 878 6.17 -12.81 15.68
N ILE A 879 7.26 -13.02 14.95
CA ILE A 879 8.60 -13.09 15.50
C ILE A 879 9.43 -11.98 14.89
N ILE A 880 9.97 -11.06 15.70
CA ILE A 880 10.72 -9.89 15.24
C ILE A 880 12.10 -9.87 15.91
N ASP A 881 13.17 -9.87 15.11
CA ASP A 881 14.56 -9.81 15.61
C ASP A 881 15.12 -8.38 15.48
N GLN A 882 15.31 -7.70 16.62
CA GLN A 882 15.93 -6.38 16.75
C GLN A 882 15.37 -5.31 15.78
N PRO A 883 14.07 -5.01 15.83
CA PRO A 883 13.48 -3.99 14.97
C PRO A 883 14.04 -2.57 15.19
N GLU A 884 14.68 -2.31 16.32
CA GLU A 884 15.20 -1.00 16.72
C GLU A 884 16.54 -0.59 16.09
N GLU A 885 17.27 -1.46 15.39
CA GLU A 885 18.70 -1.19 15.07
C GLU A 885 18.91 0.04 14.16
N ASN A 886 17.89 0.42 13.39
CA ASN A 886 17.89 1.62 12.53
C ASN A 886 16.97 2.75 13.05
N LEU A 887 16.44 2.62 14.27
CA LEU A 887 15.49 3.56 14.87
C LEU A 887 16.09 4.19 16.14
N ASP A 888 15.92 5.50 16.31
CA ASP A 888 16.24 6.15 17.58
C ASP A 888 15.16 5.86 18.65
N ASN A 889 15.49 6.08 19.93
CA ASN A 889 14.60 5.74 21.04
C ASN A 889 13.30 6.55 21.05
N GLU A 890 13.32 7.79 20.60
CA GLU A 890 12.13 8.64 20.51
C GLU A 890 11.19 8.10 19.43
N SER A 891 11.75 7.75 18.27
CA SER A 891 11.03 7.07 17.19
C SER A 891 10.41 5.74 17.63
N VAL A 892 11.18 4.90 18.34
CA VAL A 892 10.65 3.63 18.87
C VAL A 892 9.47 3.86 19.82
N TYR A 893 9.57 4.83 20.72
CA TYR A 893 8.51 5.15 21.68
C TYR A 893 7.26 5.69 20.99
N ASN A 894 7.42 6.70 20.14
CA ASN A 894 6.30 7.38 19.49
C ASN A 894 5.63 6.51 18.42
N TYR A 895 6.35 5.60 17.77
CA TYR A 895 5.81 4.78 16.67
C TYR A 895 5.45 3.40 17.18
N LEU A 896 6.42 2.60 17.60
CA LEU A 896 6.22 1.17 17.74
C LEU A 896 5.46 0.76 19.01
N VAL A 897 5.62 1.49 20.12
CA VAL A 897 5.06 1.08 21.42
C VAL A 897 3.55 0.94 21.37
N HIS A 898 2.86 1.96 20.88
CA HIS A 898 1.39 1.93 20.79
C HIS A 898 0.93 0.77 19.91
N PHE A 899 1.60 0.59 18.77
CA PHE A 899 1.27 -0.45 17.81
C PHE A 899 1.49 -1.86 18.38
N ILE A 900 2.60 -2.10 19.06
CA ILE A 900 2.86 -3.39 19.70
C ILE A 900 1.84 -3.68 20.80
N LYS A 901 1.44 -2.68 21.61
CA LYS A 901 0.42 -2.84 22.66
C LYS A 901 -0.94 -3.28 22.11
N GLU A 902 -1.33 -2.82 20.93
CA GLU A 902 -2.56 -3.23 20.25
C GLU A 902 -2.39 -4.58 19.52
N ALA A 903 -1.26 -4.79 18.84
CA ALA A 903 -0.97 -6.01 18.09
C ALA A 903 -0.89 -7.24 19.03
N LYS A 904 -0.34 -7.09 20.25
CA LYS A 904 -0.28 -8.20 21.23
C LYS A 904 -1.65 -8.65 21.72
N GLN A 905 -2.70 -7.84 21.56
CA GLN A 905 -4.08 -8.26 21.83
C GLN A 905 -4.63 -9.18 20.71
N LYS A 906 -4.12 -9.03 19.49
CA LYS A 906 -4.58 -9.71 18.26
C LYS A 906 -3.72 -10.89 17.81
N ARG A 907 -2.52 -11.10 18.35
CA ARG A 907 -1.64 -12.24 18.02
C ARG A 907 -0.54 -12.38 19.07
N GLN A 908 0.06 -13.57 19.16
CA GLN A 908 1.27 -13.76 19.97
C GLN A 908 2.44 -13.03 19.30
N ILE A 909 3.23 -12.30 20.09
CA ILE A 909 4.41 -11.57 19.60
C ILE A 909 5.63 -12.03 20.38
N ILE A 910 6.68 -12.43 19.67
CA ILE A 910 7.99 -12.77 20.24
C ILE A 910 9.01 -11.79 19.65
N ILE A 911 9.52 -10.89 20.48
CA ILE A 911 10.45 -9.85 20.06
C ILE A 911 11.81 -10.05 20.71
N VAL A 912 12.88 -10.01 19.93
CA VAL A 912 14.23 -9.85 20.46
C VAL A 912 14.55 -8.38 20.46
N THR A 913 14.94 -7.84 21.62
CA THR A 913 15.27 -6.43 21.73
C THR A 913 16.36 -6.16 22.77
N HIS A 914 17.05 -5.05 22.59
CA HIS A 914 17.91 -4.42 23.58
C HIS A 914 17.38 -3.02 23.98
N ASN A 915 16.19 -2.65 23.51
CA ASN A 915 15.57 -1.38 23.78
C ASN A 915 14.53 -1.52 24.93
N PRO A 916 14.64 -0.74 26.02
CA PRO A 916 13.68 -0.77 27.11
C PRO A 916 12.26 -0.38 26.68
N ASN A 917 12.10 0.45 25.64
CA ASN A 917 10.77 0.84 25.14
C ASN A 917 10.00 -0.36 24.58
N LEU A 918 10.68 -1.27 23.86
CA LEU A 918 10.05 -2.43 23.22
C LEU A 918 9.75 -3.58 24.20
N ALA A 919 10.42 -3.63 25.34
CA ALA A 919 10.20 -4.64 26.38
C ALA A 919 9.34 -4.12 27.54
N VAL A 920 9.77 -3.02 28.17
CA VAL A 920 9.16 -2.49 29.40
C VAL A 920 7.97 -1.61 29.08
N VAL A 921 8.14 -0.60 28.21
CA VAL A 921 7.06 0.36 27.90
C VAL A 921 5.94 -0.32 27.11
N CYS A 922 6.25 -1.27 26.22
CA CYS A 922 5.26 -2.14 25.57
C CYS A 922 4.51 -3.07 26.54
N ASP A 923 4.88 -3.11 27.83
CA ASP A 923 4.29 -3.98 28.85
C ASP A 923 4.40 -5.46 28.46
N ALA A 924 5.62 -5.95 28.22
CA ALA A 924 5.83 -7.37 27.89
C ALA A 924 5.25 -8.29 28.98
N ASP A 925 4.48 -9.27 28.55
CA ASP A 925 3.86 -10.25 29.44
C ASP A 925 4.91 -11.21 30.02
N GLN A 926 5.94 -11.49 29.24
CA GLN A 926 7.07 -12.33 29.67
C GLN A 926 8.39 -11.75 29.18
N ILE A 927 9.37 -11.74 30.07
CA ILE A 927 10.76 -11.44 29.75
C ILE A 927 11.55 -12.75 29.79
N VAL A 928 12.38 -12.98 28.77
CA VAL A 928 13.30 -14.11 28.69
C VAL A 928 14.73 -13.58 28.55
N GLU A 929 15.50 -13.65 29.63
CA GLU A 929 16.93 -13.36 29.59
C GLU A 929 17.70 -14.56 29.02
N MET A 930 18.42 -14.34 27.92
CA MET A 930 19.37 -15.31 27.37
C MET A 930 20.81 -14.99 27.77
N LYS A 931 21.54 -16.01 28.24
CA LYS A 931 22.95 -15.89 28.65
C LYS A 931 23.79 -17.03 28.09
N ILE A 932 24.97 -16.69 27.56
CA ILE A 932 26.01 -17.64 27.16
C ILE A 932 27.21 -17.46 28.07
N ASP A 933 27.59 -18.52 28.78
CA ASP A 933 28.84 -18.60 29.51
C ASP A 933 29.96 -19.12 28.61
N LYS A 934 30.71 -18.20 27.99
CA LYS A 934 31.85 -18.52 27.13
C LYS A 934 33.00 -19.20 27.87
N SER A 935 33.15 -18.92 29.18
CA SER A 935 34.19 -19.52 30.01
C SER A 935 33.86 -20.97 30.37
N TYR A 936 32.57 -21.28 30.46
CA TYR A 936 32.07 -22.61 30.76
C TYR A 936 31.58 -23.33 29.49
N ARG A 937 32.50 -23.56 28.55
CA ARG A 937 32.28 -24.32 27.30
C ARG A 937 31.08 -23.83 26.47
N ASN A 938 30.82 -22.52 26.48
CA ASN A 938 29.68 -21.89 25.79
C ASN A 938 28.30 -22.38 26.29
N LYS A 939 28.17 -22.66 27.59
CA LYS A 939 26.89 -23.08 28.17
C LYS A 939 25.83 -22.00 27.97
N VAL A 940 24.76 -22.36 27.25
CA VAL A 940 23.56 -21.53 27.13
C VAL A 940 22.67 -21.75 28.35
N SER A 941 22.14 -20.68 28.90
CA SER A 941 21.15 -20.69 29.98
C SER A 941 20.15 -19.56 29.79
N PHE A 942 18.97 -19.70 30.39
CA PHE A 942 17.94 -18.67 30.36
C PHE A 942 17.31 -18.48 31.74
N GLN A 943 16.74 -17.30 31.96
CA GLN A 943 15.82 -17.00 33.05
C GLN A 943 14.58 -16.34 32.44
N SER A 944 13.40 -16.67 32.93
CA SER A 944 12.15 -16.10 32.44
C SER A 944 11.23 -15.71 33.59
N GLY A 945 10.36 -14.73 33.35
CA GLY A 945 9.31 -14.34 34.28
C GLY A 945 8.68 -12.99 33.93
N ALA A 946 7.89 -12.48 34.86
CA ALA A 946 7.13 -11.24 34.69
C ALA A 946 8.00 -10.00 34.93
N ILE A 947 7.59 -8.82 34.45
CA ILE A 947 8.32 -7.56 34.68
C ILE A 947 8.36 -7.20 36.17
N GLU A 948 7.28 -7.50 36.88
CA GLU A 948 7.11 -7.28 38.32
C GLU A 948 7.85 -8.31 39.21
N ASN A 949 8.40 -9.37 38.63
CA ASN A 949 9.18 -10.35 39.37
C ASN A 949 10.53 -9.73 39.77
N SER A 950 10.88 -9.77 41.06
CA SER A 950 12.05 -9.06 41.59
C SER A 950 13.37 -9.45 40.92
N ILE A 951 13.54 -10.72 40.57
CA ILE A 951 14.77 -11.23 39.94
C ILE A 951 14.82 -10.75 38.49
N ILE A 952 13.72 -10.84 37.77
CA ILE A 952 13.63 -10.43 36.36
C ILE A 952 13.73 -8.91 36.24
N ASN A 953 13.11 -8.15 37.14
CA ASN A 953 13.19 -6.70 37.18
C ASN A 953 14.64 -6.22 37.31
N ASP A 954 15.41 -6.80 38.23
CA ASP A 954 16.85 -6.50 38.38
C ASP A 954 17.64 -6.81 37.09
N ARG A 955 17.30 -7.90 36.40
CA ARG A 955 17.90 -8.24 35.10
C ARG A 955 17.55 -7.24 34.00
N ILE A 956 16.29 -6.83 33.90
CA ILE A 956 15.83 -5.81 32.95
C ILE A 956 16.65 -4.53 33.14
N VAL A 957 16.72 -4.01 34.36
CA VAL A 957 17.46 -2.77 34.67
C VAL A 957 18.97 -2.95 34.41
N THR A 958 19.53 -4.10 34.75
CA THR A 958 20.95 -4.37 34.51
C THR A 958 21.29 -4.43 33.02
N ILE A 959 20.44 -5.06 32.20
CA ILE A 959 20.72 -5.33 30.79
C ILE A 959 20.33 -4.17 29.88
N LEU A 960 19.13 -3.60 30.07
CA LEU A 960 18.57 -2.57 29.19
C LEU A 960 18.96 -1.16 29.65
N GLU A 961 19.12 -0.93 30.95
CA GLU A 961 19.33 0.41 31.53
C GLU A 961 20.75 0.64 32.08
N GLY A 962 21.66 -0.33 31.94
CA GLY A 962 23.05 -0.19 32.36
C GLY A 962 23.24 -0.14 33.89
N THR A 963 22.35 -0.80 34.65
CA THR A 963 22.29 -0.93 36.12
C THR A 963 21.51 0.17 36.87
N TYR A 964 20.90 -0.21 38.00
CA TYR A 964 20.06 0.68 38.81
C TYR A 964 20.80 1.95 39.30
N PRO A 965 22.06 1.89 39.79
CA PRO A 965 22.78 3.10 40.17
C PRO A 965 22.98 4.09 39.02
N ALA A 966 23.23 3.60 37.80
CA ALA A 966 23.38 4.44 36.63
C ALA A 966 22.05 5.05 36.18
N PHE A 967 20.98 4.25 36.19
CA PHE A 967 19.62 4.71 35.92
C PHE A 967 19.18 5.78 36.94
N ASN A 968 19.29 5.50 38.24
CA ASN A 968 18.91 6.43 39.31
C ASN A 968 19.73 7.73 39.28
N ASN A 969 21.02 7.68 38.91
CA ASN A 969 21.83 8.89 38.73
C ASN A 969 21.31 9.76 37.58
N ARG A 970 20.89 9.15 36.46
CA ARG A 970 20.27 9.86 35.33
C ARG A 970 18.94 10.46 35.75
N ASP A 971 18.07 9.66 36.38
CA ASP A 971 16.76 10.09 36.86
C ASP A 971 16.85 11.27 37.84
N CYS A 972 17.74 11.18 38.84
CA CYS A 972 18.00 12.27 39.78
C CYS A 972 18.51 13.55 39.11
N LYS A 973 19.22 13.46 37.98
CA LYS A 973 19.68 14.63 37.21
C LYS A 973 18.57 15.25 36.37
N TYR A 974 17.70 14.42 35.80
CA TYR A 974 16.55 14.89 35.01
C TYR A 974 15.46 15.49 35.90
N SER A 975 15.22 14.88 37.07
CA SER A 975 14.23 15.31 38.06
C SER A 975 14.53 16.66 38.74
N ILE A 976 15.68 17.29 38.45
CA ILE A 976 15.98 18.66 38.92
C ILE A 976 15.11 19.69 38.20
N VAL A 977 14.68 19.38 36.97
CA VAL A 977 13.83 20.23 36.15
C VAL A 977 12.47 19.56 36.01
N GLU A 978 11.39 20.29 36.25
CA GLU A 978 10.06 19.81 35.93
C GLU A 978 9.92 19.64 34.42
N HIS A 979 9.96 18.39 33.97
CA HIS A 979 9.58 18.03 32.62
C HIS A 979 8.06 17.96 32.54
N LYS A 980 7.47 18.53 31.48
CA LYS A 980 6.05 18.30 31.17
C LYS A 980 5.90 16.82 30.80
N LEU A 981 5.23 16.06 31.67
CA LEU A 981 4.77 14.69 31.42
C LEU A 981 3.57 14.68 30.48
#